data_AF-A0A524ED59-F1
#
_entry.id   AF-A0A524ED59-F1
#
_cell.length_a   1.000
_cell.length_b   1.000
_cell.length_c   1.000
_cell.angle_alpha   90.00
_cell.angle_beta   90.00
_cell.angle_gamma   90.00
#
_symmetry.space_group_name_H-M   'P 1'
#
loop_
_entity.id
_entity.type
_entity.pdbx_description
1 polymer ?
#
loop_
_entity_poly.entity_id
_entity_poly.type
_entity_poly.pdbx_seq_one_letter_code
_entity_poly.pdbx_strand_id
1 'polypeptide(L)'
;MKNKTLSITIILLLVLNVSGLLFIAFARPVTASTDFLTTFPRNSMAPEGLDPMDATPEMLGEKEIAIRKYAAEVGSAIATGASSVGEPAEIGEELTITVSDSYLNVDYDETFIVLMDGTHGIILIEKAAYDAYDTLTDEYVFPNPNGCWRTEDRISTAQLAYMLDQFDNNIYPTNTEIYGEPLPRGDEGQKVWILIHNIRGDSYYVCTATSYIAGYFSASEDAENNKNMFHMDTYDWQHRAGDEDNDWFLVDGNERPNLYEGTFAHEFQHLIHFDQDPDEPSWVDEGCADMASFLCGYGHSESHVAYYMVYHPFTSLTFWGSGLEDYGASYMFQLYLYEKFGGATFTSTLVQEQANGIEGIENALATLGYSETFDEIFDAWTVANYIDDTRKAGGKYGYETLDIGSIDSWGYTIPYALENFWWGPPDNAPFGVESWWLGDPQPYVAQYYRFTNKKAATLFIDGDDYSGTTAYSGTYEWYSDAEAWAWRSFYQSFNIPLSGATLNFMTYFEIEEDWDYGYVEVYDKDLGEWYTLDAAGTVDYVSHAQDNPNTPDGREPSAYESAGRWHGFTGNSGGWIPVSMDLTPFAGHDIDLYFTTWQDGAFTLQMMYVDDISIPEKGFVDDVEAGEDGWTTTGWYVTDGILDNGYGVTVIDTKGVDTARYPEAPTNNAMTLHSIHSMFADPVNQMGTMTVSATPIKSGRVKVAIVANHANHILPSAYELYVVY
;
A
#
# COMPACT_ATOMS: atom_id res chain seq x y z
N MET A 1 46.38 15.08 61.79
CA MET A 1 47.03 15.96 60.79
C MET A 1 45.90 16.87 60.25
N LYS A 2 46.00 18.21 60.17
CA LYS A 2 46.80 19.03 59.22
C LYS A 2 46.65 18.48 57.77
N ASN A 3 46.18 19.15 56.72
CA ASN A 3 45.79 20.54 56.38
C ASN A 3 44.81 20.46 55.15
N LYS A 4 44.01 21.45 54.71
CA LYS A 4 43.65 22.82 55.18
C LYS A 4 42.33 23.32 54.51
N THR A 5 41.89 24.51 54.97
CA THR A 5 41.16 25.61 54.29
C THR A 5 41.59 25.91 52.83
N LEU A 6 40.82 26.62 51.98
CA LEU A 6 40.25 27.97 52.21
C LEU A 6 38.95 28.27 51.39
N SER A 7 38.20 29.29 51.84
CA SER A 7 36.95 29.83 51.28
C SER A 7 37.09 30.59 49.95
N ILE A 8 35.96 30.77 49.26
CA ILE A 8 35.71 31.88 48.30
C ILE A 8 34.50 32.69 48.79
N THR A 9 34.47 33.99 48.48
CA THR A 9 33.50 34.98 49.00
C THR A 9 32.46 35.36 47.94
N ILE A 10 31.25 35.68 48.40
CA ILE A 10 30.11 36.16 47.59
C ILE A 10 30.45 37.47 46.86
N ILE A 11 30.08 37.56 45.59
CA ILE A 11 29.60 38.81 44.96
C ILE A 11 28.22 38.52 44.34
N LEU A 12 27.30 39.48 44.50
CA LEU A 12 25.91 39.41 44.06
C LEU A 12 25.75 40.16 42.73
N LEU A 13 24.98 39.62 41.78
CA LEU A 13 24.42 40.42 40.69
C LEU A 13 23.03 39.91 40.27
N LEU A 14 22.31 40.76 39.54
CA LEU A 14 20.85 40.79 39.46
C LEU A 14 20.20 39.63 38.69
N VAL A 15 18.94 39.38 39.05
CA VAL A 15 18.00 38.52 38.32
C VAL A 15 17.62 39.15 36.98
N LEU A 16 17.56 38.31 35.94
CA LEU A 16 16.73 38.50 34.75
C LEU A 16 16.05 37.15 34.47
N ASN A 17 14.77 37.16 34.11
CA ASN A 17 14.03 35.93 33.84
C ASN A 17 14.35 35.41 32.43
N VAL A 18 14.64 34.12 32.33
CA VAL A 18 14.53 33.33 31.08
C VAL A 18 13.88 32.00 31.47
N SER A 19 12.95 31.52 30.65
CA SER A 19 12.27 30.24 30.85
C SER A 19 13.26 29.08 30.75
N GLY A 20 13.46 28.36 31.85
CA GLY A 20 14.38 27.23 31.89
C GLY A 20 13.72 25.94 31.41
N LEU A 21 13.68 25.72 30.09
CA LEU A 21 13.54 24.36 29.54
C LEU A 21 14.71 23.52 30.05
N LEU A 22 14.40 22.45 30.79
CA LEU A 22 15.40 21.66 31.47
C LEU A 22 15.85 20.51 30.55
N PHE A 23 16.78 20.80 29.62
CA PHE A 23 17.39 19.78 28.76
C PHE A 23 17.97 18.62 29.59
N ILE A 24 17.23 17.52 29.66
CA ILE A 24 17.72 16.24 30.18
C ILE A 24 18.44 15.57 29.01
N ALA A 25 19.75 15.71 28.97
CA ALA A 25 20.58 15.06 27.95
C ALA A 25 20.55 13.54 28.13
N PHE A 26 19.63 12.87 27.43
CA PHE A 26 19.70 11.44 27.21
C PHE A 26 20.87 11.13 26.25
N ALA A 27 21.51 9.99 26.46
CA ALA A 27 22.60 9.56 25.59
C ALA A 27 21.99 8.88 24.36
N ARG A 28 22.16 9.48 23.17
CA ARG A 28 21.81 8.83 21.89
C ARG A 28 22.39 7.42 21.86
N PRO A 29 21.56 6.37 21.67
CA PRO A 29 22.04 5.07 21.22
C PRO A 29 22.78 5.24 19.89
N VAL A 30 23.73 4.35 19.61
CA VAL A 30 24.35 4.25 18.29
C VAL A 30 23.54 3.26 17.48
N THR A 31 23.24 3.63 16.22
CA THR A 31 22.51 2.84 15.20
C THR A 31 21.15 2.31 15.65
N ALA A 32 20.08 2.89 15.11
CA ALA A 32 18.85 2.12 14.91
C ALA A 32 19.19 0.88 14.05
N SER A 33 18.59 -0.27 14.38
CA SER A 33 18.64 -1.44 13.53
C SER A 33 17.42 -1.39 12.60
N THR A 34 17.67 -1.22 11.31
CA THR A 34 16.65 -1.32 10.25
C THR A 34 16.23 -2.77 9.97
N ASP A 35 16.71 -3.74 10.77
CA ASP A 35 16.11 -5.07 10.95
C ASP A 35 14.72 -4.94 11.63
N PHE A 36 13.76 -4.32 10.93
CA PHE A 36 12.34 -4.62 11.13
C PHE A 36 12.07 -6.09 10.74
N LEU A 37 10.90 -6.62 11.08
CA LEU A 37 10.65 -8.07 11.04
C LEU A 37 10.71 -8.65 9.61
N THR A 38 11.90 -9.11 9.19
CA THR A 38 12.15 -9.65 7.84
C THR A 38 11.41 -10.94 7.49
N THR A 39 10.67 -11.51 8.46
CA THR A 39 9.62 -12.51 8.24
C THR A 39 8.50 -12.28 9.26
N PHE A 40 7.25 -12.45 8.87
CA PHE A 40 6.10 -12.34 9.79
C PHE A 40 6.25 -13.28 11.02
N PRO A 41 6.04 -12.78 12.25
CA PRO A 41 6.38 -13.51 13.47
C PRO A 41 5.28 -14.53 13.87
N ARG A 42 5.05 -15.56 13.02
CA ARG A 42 4.00 -16.59 13.20
C ARG A 42 3.94 -17.15 14.63
N ASN A 43 2.71 -17.36 15.12
CA ASN A 43 2.40 -17.90 16.44
C ASN A 43 1.73 -19.30 16.29
N SER A 44 1.12 -19.84 17.35
CA SER A 44 0.49 -21.17 17.32
C SER A 44 -0.99 -21.20 16.88
N MET A 45 -1.49 -20.11 16.28
CA MET A 45 -2.81 -19.99 15.64
C MET A 45 -2.68 -19.61 14.16
N ALA A 46 -1.59 -18.96 13.75
CA ALA A 46 -1.27 -18.80 12.34
C ALA A 46 -0.96 -20.18 11.70
N PRO A 47 -1.62 -20.56 10.60
CA PRO A 47 -1.28 -21.76 9.84
C PRO A 47 0.11 -21.61 9.19
N GLU A 48 0.73 -22.75 8.90
CA GLU A 48 1.97 -22.84 8.13
C GLU A 48 1.70 -22.66 6.61
N GLY A 49 2.76 -22.67 5.81
CA GLY A 49 2.71 -22.50 4.36
C GLY A 49 2.76 -21.05 3.89
N LEU A 50 2.51 -20.83 2.60
CA LEU A 50 2.41 -19.51 2.01
C LEU A 50 1.06 -18.87 2.34
N ASP A 51 1.08 -17.57 2.60
CA ASP A 51 -0.12 -16.76 2.78
C ASP A 51 -0.60 -16.20 1.43
N PRO A 52 -1.91 -16.20 1.15
CA PRO A 52 -2.42 -15.59 -0.07
C PRO A 52 -2.19 -14.07 -0.01
N MET A 53 -1.87 -13.53 -1.16
CA MET A 53 -2.08 -12.16 -1.64
C MET A 53 -2.72 -12.32 -3.03
N ASP A 54 -3.26 -11.27 -3.59
CA ASP A 54 -3.74 -11.27 -4.97
C ASP A 54 -2.89 -10.26 -5.78
N ALA A 55 -3.02 -10.16 -7.10
CA ALA A 55 -2.18 -9.25 -7.89
C ALA A 55 -2.91 -7.95 -8.21
N THR A 56 -2.50 -6.86 -7.54
CA THR A 56 -3.11 -5.54 -7.72
C THR A 56 -2.87 -4.98 -9.13
N PRO A 57 -3.61 -3.92 -9.55
CA PRO A 57 -3.42 -3.30 -10.86
C PRO A 57 -1.98 -2.83 -11.13
N GLU A 58 -1.27 -2.45 -10.07
CA GLU A 58 0.13 -2.07 -10.07
C GLU A 58 1.05 -3.25 -10.43
N MET A 59 0.75 -4.44 -9.93
CA MET A 59 1.54 -5.67 -10.13
C MET A 59 1.33 -6.32 -11.52
N LEU A 60 0.27 -5.91 -12.23
CA LEU A 60 -0.09 -6.39 -13.57
C LEU A 60 0.53 -5.54 -14.71
N GLY A 61 1.24 -4.46 -14.37
CA GLY A 61 2.12 -3.75 -15.30
C GLY A 61 1.45 -2.74 -16.23
N GLU A 62 2.23 -2.23 -17.18
CA GLU A 62 1.88 -1.05 -17.99
C GLU A 62 0.52 -1.13 -18.70
N LYS A 63 0.14 -2.30 -19.20
CA LYS A 63 -1.11 -2.52 -19.93
C LYS A 63 -2.35 -2.30 -19.06
N GLU A 64 -2.33 -2.81 -17.83
CA GLU A 64 -3.46 -2.76 -16.90
C GLU A 64 -3.76 -1.31 -16.50
N ILE A 65 -2.71 -0.56 -16.17
CA ILE A 65 -2.80 0.87 -15.86
C ILE A 65 -3.25 1.69 -17.06
N ALA A 66 -2.74 1.38 -18.27
CA ALA A 66 -3.14 2.06 -19.49
C ALA A 66 -4.62 1.82 -19.85
N ILE A 67 -5.15 0.60 -19.68
CA ILE A 67 -6.56 0.30 -19.95
C ILE A 67 -7.49 0.89 -18.87
N ARG A 68 -7.09 0.88 -17.59
CA ARG A 68 -7.83 1.52 -16.48
C ARG A 68 -7.95 3.03 -16.65
N LYS A 69 -6.82 3.70 -16.91
CA LYS A 69 -6.77 5.14 -17.22
C LYS A 69 -7.59 5.52 -18.45
N TYR A 70 -7.62 4.68 -19.49
CA TYR A 70 -8.48 4.90 -20.66
C TYR A 70 -9.97 4.63 -20.32
N ALA A 71 -10.28 3.61 -19.53
CA ALA A 71 -11.63 3.33 -19.05
C ALA A 71 -12.20 4.48 -18.21
N ALA A 72 -11.38 5.18 -17.42
CA ALA A 72 -11.78 6.41 -16.73
C ALA A 72 -12.21 7.51 -17.72
N GLU A 73 -11.44 7.72 -18.79
CA GLU A 73 -11.71 8.76 -19.80
C GLU A 73 -12.95 8.49 -20.67
N VAL A 74 -13.24 7.22 -21.01
CA VAL A 74 -14.28 6.85 -22.00
C VAL A 74 -15.36 5.88 -21.52
N GLY A 75 -15.24 5.36 -20.30
CA GLY A 75 -16.01 4.25 -19.76
C GLY A 75 -15.41 2.88 -20.15
N SER A 76 -15.33 1.99 -19.17
CA SER A 76 -14.99 0.55 -19.29
C SER A 76 -15.50 -0.11 -20.58
N ALA A 77 -16.80 0.05 -20.88
CA ALA A 77 -17.47 -0.47 -22.08
C ALA A 77 -16.85 -0.03 -23.43
N ILE A 78 -16.20 1.14 -23.48
CA ILE A 78 -15.50 1.64 -24.68
C ILE A 78 -14.03 1.23 -24.66
N ALA A 79 -13.42 1.16 -23.47
CA ALA A 79 -12.04 0.75 -23.28
C ALA A 79 -11.80 -0.73 -23.65
N THR A 80 -12.52 -1.66 -23.02
CA THR A 80 -12.44 -3.11 -23.33
C THR A 80 -13.13 -3.49 -24.64
N GLY A 81 -13.71 -2.50 -25.34
CA GLY A 81 -14.31 -2.68 -26.66
C GLY A 81 -15.57 -3.53 -26.67
N ALA A 82 -16.29 -3.63 -25.54
CA ALA A 82 -17.45 -4.49 -25.26
C ALA A 82 -18.29 -4.84 -26.50
N SER A 83 -17.97 -5.99 -27.10
CA SER A 83 -18.41 -6.35 -28.45
C SER A 83 -19.21 -7.64 -28.44
N SER A 84 -20.47 -7.56 -28.88
CA SER A 84 -21.36 -8.71 -29.10
C SER A 84 -20.98 -9.54 -30.36
N VAL A 85 -19.68 -9.77 -30.54
CA VAL A 85 -19.06 -10.64 -31.55
C VAL A 85 -17.79 -11.21 -30.93
N GLY A 86 -17.78 -12.52 -30.72
CA GLY A 86 -16.69 -13.29 -30.15
C GLY A 86 -17.26 -14.63 -29.70
N GLU A 87 -17.11 -15.64 -30.56
CA GLU A 87 -17.84 -16.92 -30.48
C GLU A 87 -17.76 -17.55 -29.07
N PRO A 88 -18.84 -18.21 -28.59
CA PRO A 88 -18.84 -18.90 -27.31
C PRO A 88 -17.89 -20.11 -27.27
N ALA A 89 -17.29 -20.34 -26.11
CA ALA A 89 -16.40 -21.45 -25.85
C ALA A 89 -17.12 -22.81 -25.94
N GLU A 90 -16.60 -23.77 -26.71
CA GLU A 90 -17.10 -25.16 -26.70
C GLU A 90 -16.26 -26.05 -25.75
N ILE A 91 -16.91 -26.89 -24.92
CA ILE A 91 -16.18 -27.82 -24.03
C ILE A 91 -15.25 -28.73 -24.85
N GLY A 92 -13.96 -28.71 -24.51
CA GLY A 92 -12.89 -29.41 -25.22
C GLY A 92 -12.19 -28.59 -26.31
N GLU A 93 -12.52 -27.30 -26.44
CA GLU A 93 -11.76 -26.34 -27.24
C GLU A 93 -10.40 -26.03 -26.60
N GLU A 94 -9.37 -25.83 -27.45
CA GLU A 94 -8.03 -25.37 -27.03
C GLU A 94 -7.92 -23.87 -27.36
N LEU A 95 -7.71 -23.04 -26.35
CA LEU A 95 -7.62 -21.58 -26.44
C LEU A 95 -6.21 -21.13 -26.03
N THR A 96 -5.64 -20.14 -26.70
CA THR A 96 -4.35 -19.54 -26.31
C THR A 96 -4.61 -18.10 -25.86
N ILE A 97 -4.15 -17.78 -24.66
CA ILE A 97 -4.40 -16.51 -23.96
C ILE A 97 -3.04 -15.99 -23.50
N THR A 98 -2.75 -14.72 -23.78
CA THR A 98 -1.58 -14.00 -23.24
C THR A 98 -1.83 -13.78 -21.75
N VAL A 99 -0.94 -14.24 -20.86
CA VAL A 99 -1.08 -14.06 -19.41
C VAL A 99 0.22 -13.57 -18.76
N SER A 100 0.15 -12.84 -17.65
CA SER A 100 1.34 -12.25 -17.00
C SER A 100 2.19 -13.21 -16.13
N ASP A 101 3.51 -12.99 -16.13
CA ASP A 101 4.53 -13.57 -15.22
C ASP A 101 5.14 -12.42 -14.40
N SER A 102 4.60 -12.16 -13.21
CA SER A 102 4.97 -11.02 -12.37
C SER A 102 6.35 -11.14 -11.71
N TYR A 103 6.92 -12.34 -11.62
CA TYR A 103 8.30 -12.52 -11.13
C TYR A 103 9.35 -12.18 -12.20
N LEU A 104 9.08 -12.49 -13.48
CA LEU A 104 9.96 -12.09 -14.59
C LEU A 104 9.56 -10.75 -15.22
N ASN A 105 8.43 -10.19 -14.81
CA ASN A 105 7.75 -9.02 -15.41
C ASN A 105 7.62 -9.12 -16.94
N VAL A 106 6.98 -10.20 -17.41
CA VAL A 106 6.72 -10.43 -18.85
C VAL A 106 5.40 -11.15 -19.08
N ASP A 107 4.75 -10.83 -20.20
CA ASP A 107 3.64 -11.62 -20.73
C ASP A 107 4.10 -12.92 -21.42
N TYR A 108 3.27 -13.95 -21.38
CA TYR A 108 3.48 -15.18 -22.17
C TYR A 108 2.18 -15.84 -22.65
N ASP A 109 2.23 -16.45 -23.84
CA ASP A 109 1.15 -17.30 -24.36
C ASP A 109 1.00 -18.57 -23.48
N GLU A 110 -0.10 -18.70 -22.73
CA GLU A 110 -0.52 -19.99 -22.15
C GLU A 110 -1.66 -20.60 -22.97
N THR A 111 -1.74 -21.94 -22.99
CA THR A 111 -2.83 -22.64 -23.68
C THR A 111 -3.76 -23.30 -22.67
N PHE A 112 -5.03 -22.94 -22.70
CA PHE A 112 -6.08 -23.45 -21.83
C PHE A 112 -7.00 -24.44 -22.57
N ILE A 113 -7.67 -25.30 -21.81
CA ILE A 113 -8.73 -26.19 -22.28
C ILE A 113 -10.04 -25.84 -21.58
N VAL A 114 -11.09 -25.59 -22.37
CA VAL A 114 -12.45 -25.35 -21.86
C VAL A 114 -13.00 -26.65 -21.27
N LEU A 115 -13.19 -26.71 -19.96
CA LEU A 115 -13.50 -27.95 -19.25
C LEU A 115 -14.96 -28.06 -18.79
N MET A 116 -15.53 -26.97 -18.27
CA MET A 116 -16.91 -26.95 -17.75
C MET A 116 -17.65 -25.68 -18.15
N ASP A 117 -18.93 -25.81 -18.50
CA ASP A 117 -19.83 -24.72 -18.90
C ASP A 117 -20.99 -24.65 -17.89
N GLY A 118 -21.08 -23.58 -17.12
CA GLY A 118 -22.08 -23.36 -16.07
C GLY A 118 -23.27 -22.50 -16.52
N THR A 119 -23.84 -21.78 -15.57
CA THR A 119 -24.90 -20.78 -15.76
C THR A 119 -24.28 -19.41 -16.00
N HIS A 120 -23.29 -19.06 -15.18
CA HIS A 120 -22.54 -17.81 -15.16
C HIS A 120 -21.04 -18.06 -15.40
N GLY A 121 -20.47 -19.09 -14.75
CA GLY A 121 -19.06 -19.45 -14.93
C GLY A 121 -18.79 -20.35 -16.15
N ILE A 122 -17.54 -20.32 -16.63
CA ILE A 122 -16.92 -21.31 -17.51
C ILE A 122 -15.54 -21.61 -16.92
N ILE A 123 -15.24 -22.87 -16.60
CA ILE A 123 -13.91 -23.26 -16.10
C ILE A 123 -13.01 -23.68 -17.25
N LEU A 124 -11.84 -23.03 -17.31
CA LEU A 124 -10.72 -23.35 -18.18
C LEU A 124 -9.54 -23.81 -17.31
N ILE A 125 -8.78 -24.81 -17.75
CA ILE A 125 -7.55 -25.25 -17.06
C ILE A 125 -6.36 -25.23 -18.02
N GLU A 126 -5.14 -24.98 -17.52
CA GLU A 126 -3.93 -25.06 -18.35
C GLU A 126 -3.85 -26.42 -19.07
N LYS A 127 -3.50 -26.40 -20.36
CA LYS A 127 -3.49 -27.60 -21.21
C LYS A 127 -2.52 -28.66 -20.70
N ALA A 128 -1.42 -28.24 -20.08
CA ALA A 128 -0.45 -29.15 -19.50
C ALA A 128 -1.04 -29.99 -18.36
N ALA A 129 -1.93 -29.42 -17.54
CA ALA A 129 -2.68 -30.13 -16.51
C ALA A 129 -3.75 -31.06 -17.09
N TYR A 130 -4.47 -30.61 -18.12
CA TYR A 130 -5.47 -31.42 -18.84
C TYR A 130 -4.84 -32.67 -19.49
N ASP A 131 -3.72 -32.51 -20.21
CA ASP A 131 -2.98 -33.62 -20.83
C ASP A 131 -2.32 -34.55 -19.77
N ALA A 132 -2.20 -34.11 -18.51
CA ALA A 132 -1.62 -34.85 -17.38
C ALA A 132 -2.63 -35.48 -16.40
N TYR A 133 -3.94 -35.43 -16.71
CA TYR A 133 -5.03 -35.95 -15.88
C TYR A 133 -4.86 -37.41 -15.40
N ASP A 134 -4.90 -37.63 -14.08
CA ASP A 134 -4.72 -38.94 -13.45
C ASP A 134 -6.07 -39.66 -13.21
N THR A 135 -6.43 -40.50 -14.18
CA THR A 135 -7.61 -41.37 -14.14
C THR A 135 -7.69 -42.37 -12.96
N LEU A 136 -6.67 -42.47 -12.10
CA LEU A 136 -6.70 -43.30 -10.89
C LEU A 136 -7.13 -42.54 -9.64
N THR A 137 -6.94 -41.23 -9.60
CA THR A 137 -7.29 -40.35 -8.47
C THR A 137 -8.39 -39.34 -8.79
N ASP A 138 -8.76 -39.16 -10.08
CA ASP A 138 -9.76 -38.19 -10.55
C ASP A 138 -9.25 -36.73 -10.48
N GLU A 139 -7.92 -36.54 -10.66
CA GLU A 139 -7.18 -35.30 -10.45
C GLU A 139 -6.46 -34.77 -11.70
N TYR A 140 -6.42 -33.45 -11.86
CA TYR A 140 -5.52 -32.72 -12.76
C TYR A 140 -4.17 -32.42 -12.07
N VAL A 141 -3.13 -32.25 -12.88
CA VAL A 141 -1.73 -32.28 -12.44
C VAL A 141 -0.96 -31.14 -13.11
N PHE A 142 -0.96 -29.95 -12.50
CA PHE A 142 -0.48 -28.66 -13.05
C PHE A 142 1.06 -28.47 -12.95
N PRO A 143 1.87 -28.75 -14.00
CA PRO A 143 3.34 -28.80 -13.91
C PRO A 143 4.05 -27.47 -13.57
N ASN A 144 4.42 -27.31 -12.29
CA ASN A 144 5.47 -26.38 -11.87
C ASN A 144 6.88 -26.89 -12.28
N PRO A 145 7.69 -26.12 -13.05
CA PRO A 145 9.00 -26.53 -13.56
C PRO A 145 10.15 -26.38 -12.55
N ASN A 146 9.99 -25.52 -11.55
CA ASN A 146 11.02 -25.20 -10.55
C ASN A 146 11.06 -26.24 -9.41
N GLY A 147 10.02 -27.07 -9.30
CA GLY A 147 9.99 -28.24 -8.42
C GLY A 147 9.48 -27.95 -7.01
N CYS A 148 8.74 -26.85 -6.81
CA CYS A 148 8.03 -26.56 -5.57
C CYS A 148 6.78 -27.46 -5.35
N TRP A 149 6.56 -28.41 -6.26
CA TRP A 149 5.44 -29.37 -6.31
C TRP A 149 5.16 -30.11 -4.99
N ARG A 150 3.88 -30.17 -4.61
CA ARG A 150 3.32 -30.98 -3.50
C ARG A 150 2.15 -31.85 -3.96
N THR A 151 1.74 -32.83 -3.17
CA THR A 151 0.60 -33.71 -3.55
C THR A 151 -0.75 -32.98 -3.51
N GLU A 152 -0.79 -31.89 -2.77
CA GLU A 152 -1.96 -31.13 -2.38
C GLU A 152 -2.32 -30.02 -3.40
N ASP A 153 -1.40 -29.75 -4.35
CA ASP A 153 -1.57 -28.87 -5.54
C ASP A 153 -2.40 -29.53 -6.65
N ARG A 154 -3.07 -30.65 -6.35
CA ARG A 154 -3.84 -31.46 -7.29
C ARG A 154 -5.32 -31.18 -7.16
N ILE A 155 -5.95 -30.79 -8.25
CA ILE A 155 -7.36 -30.41 -8.28
C ILE A 155 -8.19 -31.53 -8.90
N SER A 156 -9.15 -32.04 -8.16
CA SER A 156 -10.08 -33.08 -8.63
C SER A 156 -11.20 -32.53 -9.52
N THR A 157 -11.79 -33.39 -10.36
CA THR A 157 -13.00 -33.02 -11.12
C THR A 157 -14.17 -32.65 -10.19
N ALA A 158 -14.19 -33.19 -8.97
CA ALA A 158 -15.17 -32.88 -7.93
C ALA A 158 -14.98 -31.47 -7.35
N GLN A 159 -13.73 -31.06 -7.06
CA GLN A 159 -13.41 -29.68 -6.64
C GLN A 159 -13.82 -28.68 -7.73
N LEU A 160 -13.45 -28.89 -8.99
CA LEU A 160 -13.82 -27.98 -10.08
C LEU A 160 -15.34 -27.86 -10.28
N ALA A 161 -16.07 -28.98 -10.20
CA ALA A 161 -17.53 -28.96 -10.29
C ALA A 161 -18.19 -28.27 -9.07
N TYR A 162 -17.56 -28.34 -7.89
CA TYR A 162 -18.00 -27.63 -6.69
C TYR A 162 -17.73 -26.12 -6.77
N MET A 163 -16.53 -25.71 -7.23
CA MET A 163 -16.21 -24.29 -7.43
C MET A 163 -17.13 -23.62 -8.45
N LEU A 164 -17.50 -24.33 -9.52
CA LEU A 164 -18.48 -23.82 -10.49
C LEU A 164 -19.89 -23.70 -9.89
N ASP A 165 -20.29 -24.62 -9.00
CA ASP A 165 -21.58 -24.55 -8.28
C ASP A 165 -21.59 -23.41 -7.26
N GLN A 166 -20.48 -23.16 -6.56
CA GLN A 166 -20.29 -21.97 -5.72
C GLN A 166 -20.38 -20.68 -6.54
N PHE A 167 -19.68 -20.63 -7.68
CA PHE A 167 -19.68 -19.45 -8.54
C PHE A 167 -21.08 -19.13 -9.08
N ASP A 168 -21.74 -20.12 -9.69
CA ASP A 168 -23.07 -19.98 -10.29
C ASP A 168 -24.18 -19.63 -9.27
N ASN A 169 -24.15 -20.21 -8.07
CA ASN A 169 -25.29 -20.18 -7.15
C ASN A 169 -25.09 -19.31 -5.90
N ASN A 170 -23.85 -18.93 -5.57
CA ASN A 170 -23.54 -18.09 -4.41
C ASN A 170 -22.77 -16.81 -4.80
N ILE A 171 -21.60 -16.95 -5.44
CA ILE A 171 -20.69 -15.81 -5.70
C ILE A 171 -21.30 -14.84 -6.69
N TYR A 172 -21.63 -15.28 -7.92
CA TYR A 172 -22.19 -14.40 -8.94
C TYR A 172 -23.44 -13.65 -8.42
N PRO A 173 -24.50 -14.31 -7.90
CA PRO A 173 -25.69 -13.59 -7.46
C PRO A 173 -25.47 -12.71 -6.22
N THR A 174 -24.49 -13.00 -5.36
CA THR A 174 -24.18 -12.13 -4.21
C THR A 174 -23.40 -10.89 -4.64
N ASN A 175 -22.35 -11.07 -5.45
CA ASN A 175 -21.57 -9.96 -5.95
C ASN A 175 -22.42 -9.04 -6.85
N THR A 176 -23.28 -9.58 -7.74
CA THR A 176 -24.11 -8.71 -8.60
C THR A 176 -25.35 -8.10 -7.92
N GLU A 177 -25.79 -8.60 -6.75
CA GLU A 177 -26.77 -7.88 -5.91
C GLU A 177 -26.15 -6.67 -5.18
N ILE A 178 -24.83 -6.69 -4.92
CA ILE A 178 -24.13 -5.68 -4.10
C ILE A 178 -23.34 -4.68 -4.94
N TYR A 179 -22.38 -5.15 -5.75
CA TYR A 179 -21.44 -4.29 -6.46
C TYR A 179 -22.02 -3.81 -7.80
N GLY A 180 -22.60 -4.74 -8.57
CA GLY A 180 -23.17 -4.45 -9.89
C GLY A 180 -23.08 -5.65 -10.83
N GLU A 181 -23.70 -5.54 -12.01
CA GLU A 181 -23.62 -6.58 -13.04
C GLU A 181 -22.43 -6.29 -13.98
N PRO A 182 -21.56 -7.27 -14.29
CA PRO A 182 -20.44 -7.09 -15.22
C PRO A 182 -20.96 -6.83 -16.64
N LEU A 183 -20.20 -6.07 -17.42
CA LEU A 183 -20.57 -5.71 -18.78
C LEU A 183 -20.51 -6.93 -19.74
N PRO A 184 -21.36 -6.95 -20.78
CA PRO A 184 -21.38 -8.04 -21.72
C PRO A 184 -20.20 -7.98 -22.71
N ARG A 185 -19.32 -8.97 -22.65
CA ARG A 185 -18.19 -9.16 -23.57
C ARG A 185 -18.41 -10.43 -24.42
N GLY A 186 -18.04 -10.38 -25.71
CA GLY A 186 -18.28 -11.47 -26.67
C GLY A 186 -19.76 -11.79 -26.98
N ASP A 187 -20.01 -12.92 -27.67
CA ASP A 187 -21.37 -13.47 -27.88
C ASP A 187 -21.92 -14.19 -26.62
N GLU A 188 -21.08 -14.42 -25.61
CA GLU A 188 -21.45 -15.04 -24.32
C GLU A 188 -22.10 -14.04 -23.35
N GLY A 189 -21.86 -12.74 -23.56
CA GLY A 189 -22.43 -11.68 -22.74
C GLY A 189 -21.74 -11.60 -21.37
N GLN A 190 -22.48 -11.90 -20.31
CA GLN A 190 -22.05 -11.70 -18.93
C GLN A 190 -21.47 -12.97 -18.26
N LYS A 191 -21.19 -14.01 -19.05
CA LYS A 191 -20.44 -15.16 -18.54
C LYS A 191 -18.99 -14.75 -18.22
N VAL A 192 -18.41 -15.46 -17.27
CA VAL A 192 -17.03 -15.24 -16.79
C VAL A 192 -16.21 -16.51 -17.01
N TRP A 193 -15.05 -16.35 -17.63
CA TRP A 193 -14.04 -17.39 -17.81
C TRP A 193 -13.16 -17.44 -16.56
N ILE A 194 -12.98 -18.63 -16.01
CA ILE A 194 -12.21 -18.89 -14.79
C ILE A 194 -10.98 -19.69 -15.20
N LEU A 195 -9.82 -19.03 -15.25
CA LEU A 195 -8.58 -19.53 -15.83
C LEU A 195 -7.69 -20.10 -14.73
N ILE A 196 -7.71 -21.43 -14.58
CA ILE A 196 -6.94 -22.12 -13.52
C ILE A 196 -5.60 -22.59 -14.09
N HIS A 197 -4.49 -22.06 -13.56
CA HIS A 197 -3.12 -22.40 -13.95
C HIS A 197 -2.15 -22.18 -12.79
N ASN A 198 -0.88 -22.58 -12.93
CA ASN A 198 0.14 -22.06 -12.01
C ASN A 198 0.39 -20.57 -12.31
N ILE A 199 0.08 -19.68 -11.37
CA ILE A 199 0.40 -18.24 -11.47
C ILE A 199 1.89 -18.02 -11.21
N ARG A 200 2.55 -17.21 -12.03
CA ARG A 200 4.02 -17.08 -12.05
C ARG A 200 4.54 -15.87 -11.27
N GLY A 201 4.18 -15.81 -9.99
CA GLY A 201 4.81 -14.92 -9.02
C GLY A 201 6.01 -15.54 -8.28
N ASP A 202 6.46 -14.88 -7.22
CA ASP A 202 7.57 -15.30 -6.35
C ASP A 202 7.54 -16.78 -5.96
N SER A 203 6.37 -17.27 -5.52
CA SER A 203 6.13 -18.65 -5.09
C SER A 203 6.42 -19.70 -6.17
N TYR A 204 6.23 -19.38 -7.44
CA TYR A 204 6.43 -20.28 -8.57
C TYR A 204 7.91 -20.54 -8.82
N TYR A 205 8.76 -19.54 -8.59
CA TYR A 205 10.21 -19.59 -8.83
C TYR A 205 11.03 -19.84 -7.56
N VAL A 206 10.53 -19.41 -6.40
CA VAL A 206 11.23 -19.41 -5.11
C VAL A 206 10.42 -20.21 -4.09
N CYS A 207 10.72 -21.51 -3.97
CA CYS A 207 10.05 -22.40 -2.99
C CYS A 207 10.33 -22.06 -1.49
N THR A 208 10.89 -20.88 -1.21
CA THR A 208 11.10 -20.30 0.13
C THR A 208 10.53 -18.89 0.25
N ALA A 209 9.62 -18.49 -0.64
CA ALA A 209 8.74 -17.34 -0.45
C ALA A 209 7.92 -17.49 0.86
N THR A 210 7.24 -16.42 1.28
CA THR A 210 6.31 -16.42 2.42
C THR A 210 4.85 -16.19 2.03
N SER A 211 4.62 -15.68 0.83
CA SER A 211 3.31 -15.43 0.22
C SER A 211 3.22 -16.01 -1.20
N TYR A 212 2.02 -16.01 -1.78
CA TYR A 212 1.76 -16.34 -3.18
C TYR A 212 0.57 -15.54 -3.70
N ILE A 213 0.58 -15.24 -4.99
CA ILE A 213 -0.59 -14.70 -5.71
C ILE A 213 -1.61 -15.84 -5.82
N ALA A 214 -2.79 -15.68 -5.23
CA ALA A 214 -3.85 -16.70 -5.21
C ALA A 214 -4.82 -16.55 -6.40
N GLY A 215 -5.15 -15.32 -6.79
CA GLY A 215 -5.79 -14.98 -8.05
C GLY A 215 -5.28 -13.67 -8.67
N TYR A 216 -5.83 -13.32 -9.83
CA TYR A 216 -5.84 -11.93 -10.33
C TYR A 216 -6.92 -11.69 -11.41
N PHE A 217 -7.31 -10.42 -11.55
CA PHE A 217 -8.12 -9.89 -12.64
C PHE A 217 -7.30 -8.85 -13.41
N SER A 218 -7.11 -9.06 -14.72
CA SER A 218 -6.59 -8.02 -15.63
C SER A 218 -7.67 -7.56 -16.60
N ALA A 219 -8.06 -6.28 -16.51
CA ALA A 219 -8.86 -5.60 -17.51
C ALA A 219 -8.17 -5.57 -18.89
N SER A 220 -6.83 -5.65 -18.94
CA SER A 220 -6.06 -5.64 -20.18
C SER A 220 -6.17 -6.98 -20.95
N GLU A 221 -6.09 -8.12 -20.25
CA GLU A 221 -6.31 -9.43 -20.84
C GLU A 221 -7.78 -9.61 -21.26
N ASP A 222 -8.73 -9.12 -20.45
CA ASP A 222 -10.16 -8.99 -20.75
C ASP A 222 -10.40 -8.27 -22.10
N ALA A 223 -9.70 -7.15 -22.31
CA ALA A 223 -9.77 -6.32 -23.51
C ALA A 223 -9.12 -6.98 -24.73
N GLU A 224 -7.97 -7.65 -24.57
CA GLU A 224 -7.32 -8.40 -25.66
C GLU A 224 -8.20 -9.57 -26.16
N ASN A 225 -8.97 -10.20 -25.27
CA ASN A 225 -9.78 -11.39 -25.58
C ASN A 225 -11.28 -11.10 -25.87
N ASN A 226 -11.80 -9.92 -25.49
CA ASN A 226 -13.24 -9.60 -25.49
C ASN A 226 -14.05 -10.70 -24.77
N LYS A 227 -13.65 -10.95 -23.52
CA LYS A 227 -14.24 -11.88 -22.54
C LYS A 227 -14.14 -11.25 -21.16
N ASN A 228 -15.03 -11.66 -20.24
CA ASN A 228 -14.84 -11.42 -18.81
C ASN A 228 -14.02 -12.60 -18.28
N MET A 229 -12.88 -12.36 -17.65
CA MET A 229 -11.93 -13.40 -17.24
C MET A 229 -11.35 -13.11 -15.87
N PHE A 230 -11.03 -14.14 -15.08
CA PHE A 230 -10.10 -14.02 -13.96
C PHE A 230 -9.28 -15.29 -13.77
N HIS A 231 -8.15 -15.14 -13.07
CA HIS A 231 -7.05 -16.11 -13.02
C HIS A 231 -6.93 -16.67 -11.60
N MET A 232 -6.60 -17.96 -11.51
CA MET A 232 -6.63 -18.70 -10.26
C MET A 232 -5.42 -19.64 -10.14
N ASP A 233 -4.64 -19.50 -9.06
CA ASP A 233 -3.51 -20.38 -8.78
C ASP A 233 -3.93 -21.76 -8.23
N THR A 234 -3.02 -22.73 -8.27
CA THR A 234 -3.27 -24.14 -7.91
C THR A 234 -2.65 -24.60 -6.58
N TYR A 235 -1.96 -23.71 -5.85
CA TYR A 235 -1.31 -23.99 -4.56
C TYR A 235 -2.28 -24.60 -3.53
N ASP A 236 -2.05 -25.86 -3.15
CA ASP A 236 -2.64 -26.47 -1.94
C ASP A 236 -4.18 -26.53 -1.88
N TRP A 237 -4.85 -26.69 -3.02
CA TRP A 237 -6.33 -26.77 -3.11
C TRP A 237 -6.95 -27.82 -2.16
N GLN A 238 -6.23 -28.88 -1.79
CA GLN A 238 -6.73 -29.89 -0.84
C GLN A 238 -6.96 -29.34 0.58
N HIS A 239 -6.27 -28.28 1.00
CA HIS A 239 -6.50 -27.59 2.28
C HIS A 239 -7.33 -26.31 2.15
N ARG A 240 -7.75 -25.93 0.93
CA ARG A 240 -8.22 -24.56 0.59
C ARG A 240 -9.52 -24.46 -0.19
N ALA A 241 -9.99 -25.54 -0.83
CA ALA A 241 -11.24 -25.56 -1.59
C ALA A 241 -12.27 -26.48 -0.92
N GLY A 242 -13.32 -25.90 -0.34
CA GLY A 242 -14.30 -26.54 0.54
C GLY A 242 -13.93 -26.49 2.03
N ASP A 243 -14.64 -27.28 2.84
CA ASP A 243 -14.46 -27.43 4.29
C ASP A 243 -14.52 -28.90 4.78
N GLU A 244 -14.60 -29.13 6.10
CA GLU A 244 -14.59 -30.49 6.68
C GLU A 244 -15.81 -31.38 6.33
N ASP A 245 -16.88 -30.86 5.72
CA ASP A 245 -17.99 -31.65 5.17
C ASP A 245 -17.70 -32.15 3.72
N ASN A 246 -16.61 -31.69 3.07
CA ASN A 246 -16.21 -32.15 1.72
C ASN A 246 -15.30 -33.39 1.75
N ASP A 247 -15.68 -34.46 1.03
CA ASP A 247 -14.95 -35.76 0.96
C ASP A 247 -13.48 -35.69 0.48
N TRP A 248 -13.04 -34.55 -0.09
CA TRP A 248 -11.68 -34.30 -0.59
C TRP A 248 -10.83 -33.38 0.29
N PHE A 249 -11.43 -32.71 1.28
CA PHE A 249 -10.73 -31.71 2.09
C PHE A 249 -9.78 -32.39 3.07
N LEU A 250 -8.54 -31.91 3.13
CA LEU A 250 -7.48 -32.49 3.96
C LEU A 250 -7.41 -31.79 5.31
N VAL A 251 -7.42 -32.58 6.38
CA VAL A 251 -7.42 -32.11 7.77
C VAL A 251 -6.22 -32.73 8.50
N ASP A 252 -5.09 -32.01 8.53
CA ASP A 252 -3.85 -32.42 9.18
C ASP A 252 -3.14 -31.35 10.05
N GLY A 253 -3.68 -30.13 10.12
CA GLY A 253 -3.13 -28.97 10.83
C GLY A 253 -2.70 -27.79 9.94
N ASN A 254 -2.93 -27.85 8.63
CA ASN A 254 -2.62 -26.78 7.65
C ASN A 254 -3.87 -26.20 6.95
N GLU A 255 -5.06 -26.42 7.53
CA GLU A 255 -6.36 -26.10 6.94
C GLU A 255 -6.56 -24.59 6.76
N ARG A 256 -7.11 -24.17 5.62
CA ARG A 256 -7.63 -22.81 5.37
C ARG A 256 -8.96 -22.91 4.59
N PRO A 257 -10.06 -23.33 5.25
CA PRO A 257 -11.31 -23.66 4.57
C PRO A 257 -11.91 -22.49 3.78
N ASN A 258 -12.51 -22.79 2.62
CA ASN A 258 -13.14 -21.83 1.71
C ASN A 258 -12.23 -20.70 1.17
N LEU A 259 -10.90 -20.82 1.26
CA LEU A 259 -9.96 -19.79 0.78
C LEU A 259 -10.15 -19.50 -0.71
N TYR A 260 -10.24 -20.54 -1.55
CA TYR A 260 -10.38 -20.34 -2.99
C TYR A 260 -11.77 -19.84 -3.38
N GLU A 261 -12.81 -20.15 -2.61
CA GLU A 261 -14.15 -19.59 -2.77
C GLU A 261 -14.17 -18.10 -2.41
N GLY A 262 -13.38 -17.69 -1.41
CA GLY A 262 -13.05 -16.30 -1.14
C GLY A 262 -12.39 -15.63 -2.35
N THR A 263 -11.25 -16.14 -2.82
CA THR A 263 -10.54 -15.56 -3.97
C THR A 263 -11.42 -15.52 -5.24
N PHE A 264 -12.24 -16.53 -5.53
CA PHE A 264 -13.22 -16.47 -6.63
C PHE A 264 -14.24 -15.32 -6.49
N ALA A 265 -14.55 -14.88 -5.26
CA ALA A 265 -15.41 -13.73 -4.99
C ALA A 265 -14.64 -12.40 -5.02
N HIS A 266 -13.37 -12.41 -4.61
CA HIS A 266 -12.41 -11.30 -4.68
C HIS A 266 -12.20 -10.89 -6.15
N GLU A 267 -11.72 -11.81 -7.00
CA GLU A 267 -11.42 -11.52 -8.41
C GLU A 267 -12.66 -11.11 -9.21
N PHE A 268 -13.80 -11.75 -8.94
CA PHE A 268 -15.04 -11.37 -9.60
C PHE A 268 -15.58 -10.01 -9.10
N GLN A 269 -15.18 -9.55 -7.92
CA GLN A 269 -15.47 -8.18 -7.48
C GLN A 269 -14.63 -7.18 -8.26
N HIS A 270 -13.31 -7.37 -8.42
CA HIS A 270 -12.47 -6.48 -9.23
C HIS A 270 -13.00 -6.32 -10.66
N LEU A 271 -13.44 -7.42 -11.29
CA LEU A 271 -14.02 -7.39 -12.63
C LEU A 271 -15.29 -6.51 -12.71
N ILE A 272 -16.17 -6.60 -11.70
CA ILE A 272 -17.34 -5.71 -11.60
C ILE A 272 -16.92 -4.27 -11.30
N HIS A 273 -15.91 -4.09 -10.43
CA HIS A 273 -15.44 -2.79 -9.96
C HIS A 273 -14.89 -1.98 -11.13
N PHE A 274 -13.95 -2.55 -11.89
CA PHE A 274 -13.44 -1.96 -13.14
C PHE A 274 -14.56 -1.57 -14.11
N ASP A 275 -15.64 -2.34 -14.17
CA ASP A 275 -16.77 -2.03 -15.05
C ASP A 275 -17.65 -0.87 -14.53
N GLN A 276 -17.60 -0.53 -13.22
CA GLN A 276 -18.27 0.65 -12.63
C GLN A 276 -17.33 1.86 -12.50
N ASP A 277 -16.20 1.70 -11.82
CA ASP A 277 -15.20 2.73 -11.50
C ASP A 277 -13.77 2.16 -11.70
N PRO A 278 -13.08 2.49 -12.80
CA PRO A 278 -11.86 1.79 -13.22
C PRO A 278 -10.56 2.35 -12.65
N ASP A 279 -10.56 3.53 -12.03
CA ASP A 279 -9.37 4.22 -11.50
C ASP A 279 -9.46 4.52 -9.98
N GLU A 280 -10.39 3.88 -9.28
CA GLU A 280 -10.42 3.83 -7.81
C GLU A 280 -9.09 3.19 -7.27
N PRO A 281 -8.39 3.77 -6.27
CA PRO A 281 -7.06 3.31 -5.86
C PRO A 281 -7.12 1.99 -5.10
N SER A 282 -6.02 1.22 -5.13
CA SER A 282 -5.94 -0.15 -4.62
C SER A 282 -6.43 -0.31 -3.17
N TRP A 283 -6.17 0.63 -2.27
CA TRP A 283 -6.66 0.55 -0.88
C TRP A 283 -8.20 0.56 -0.75
N VAL A 284 -8.94 1.02 -1.77
CA VAL A 284 -10.39 0.92 -1.84
C VAL A 284 -10.84 -0.27 -2.69
N ASP A 285 -10.17 -0.55 -3.82
CA ASP A 285 -10.44 -1.70 -4.71
C ASP A 285 -10.23 -3.04 -3.98
N GLU A 286 -9.00 -3.30 -3.53
CA GLU A 286 -8.60 -4.50 -2.78
C GLU A 286 -9.41 -4.66 -1.48
N GLY A 287 -9.69 -3.56 -0.78
CA GLY A 287 -10.55 -3.56 0.42
C GLY A 287 -12.02 -3.92 0.12
N CYS A 288 -12.52 -3.62 -1.08
CA CYS A 288 -13.83 -4.04 -1.57
C CYS A 288 -13.83 -5.49 -2.05
N ALA A 289 -12.72 -5.98 -2.62
CA ALA A 289 -12.54 -7.35 -3.08
C ALA A 289 -12.43 -8.33 -1.90
N ASP A 290 -11.61 -8.02 -0.89
CA ASP A 290 -11.52 -8.79 0.37
C ASP A 290 -12.86 -8.81 1.12
N MET A 291 -13.66 -7.74 0.99
CA MET A 291 -15.04 -7.69 1.49
C MET A 291 -16.01 -8.59 0.70
N ALA A 292 -15.76 -8.89 -0.57
CA ALA A 292 -16.61 -9.80 -1.35
C ALA A 292 -16.53 -11.25 -0.85
N SER A 293 -15.32 -11.71 -0.48
CA SER A 293 -15.08 -12.99 0.21
C SER A 293 -15.94 -13.14 1.47
N PHE A 294 -15.99 -12.07 2.27
CA PHE A 294 -16.80 -12.01 3.49
C PHE A 294 -18.31 -11.97 3.21
N LEU A 295 -18.74 -11.18 2.23
CA LEU A 295 -20.16 -11.02 1.87
C LEU A 295 -20.76 -12.29 1.24
N CYS A 296 -19.97 -13.04 0.48
CA CYS A 296 -20.34 -14.38 0.00
C CYS A 296 -20.37 -15.44 1.13
N GLY A 297 -19.84 -15.12 2.31
CA GLY A 297 -19.94 -15.93 3.52
C GLY A 297 -18.76 -16.86 3.80
N TYR A 298 -17.62 -16.67 3.11
CA TYR A 298 -16.46 -17.57 3.21
C TYR A 298 -15.52 -17.26 4.38
N GLY A 299 -15.60 -16.06 4.98
CA GLY A 299 -14.92 -15.74 6.23
C GLY A 299 -14.30 -14.34 6.24
N HIS A 300 -13.28 -14.17 7.08
CA HIS A 300 -12.42 -12.99 7.11
C HIS A 300 -11.05 -13.35 6.51
N SER A 301 -10.36 -12.41 5.88
CA SER A 301 -9.00 -12.62 5.36
C SER A 301 -7.99 -12.59 6.50
N GLU A 302 -7.93 -13.69 7.25
CA GLU A 302 -7.25 -13.82 8.55
C GLU A 302 -5.77 -13.42 8.49
N SER A 303 -5.09 -13.75 7.38
CA SER A 303 -3.71 -13.34 7.08
C SER A 303 -3.56 -11.83 7.06
N HIS A 304 -4.42 -11.14 6.32
CA HIS A 304 -4.36 -9.69 6.11
C HIS A 304 -4.60 -8.96 7.44
N VAL A 305 -5.66 -9.37 8.15
CA VAL A 305 -5.97 -8.87 9.51
C VAL A 305 -4.80 -9.14 10.48
N ALA A 306 -4.20 -10.33 10.46
CA ALA A 306 -3.07 -10.67 11.32
C ALA A 306 -1.80 -9.84 11.00
N TYR A 307 -1.51 -9.61 9.73
CA TYR A 307 -0.40 -8.77 9.27
C TYR A 307 -0.60 -7.32 9.70
N TYR A 308 -1.76 -6.70 9.43
CA TYR A 308 -2.06 -5.34 9.90
C TYR A 308 -1.99 -5.22 11.44
N MET A 309 -2.52 -6.19 12.20
CA MET A 309 -2.38 -6.20 13.67
C MET A 309 -0.91 -6.16 14.14
N VAL A 310 0.03 -6.69 13.36
CA VAL A 310 1.47 -6.60 13.63
C VAL A 310 2.08 -5.32 13.07
N TYR A 311 1.77 -4.92 11.83
CA TYR A 311 2.51 -3.90 11.06
C TYR A 311 1.89 -2.49 11.02
N HIS A 312 0.74 -2.30 11.69
CA HIS A 312 0.09 -1.00 11.91
C HIS A 312 0.97 0.22 12.29
N PRO A 313 2.18 0.14 12.90
CA PRO A 313 2.95 1.35 13.18
C PRO A 313 3.48 2.07 11.93
N PHE A 314 3.47 1.42 10.76
CA PHE A 314 3.92 1.99 9.48
C PHE A 314 2.92 1.83 8.33
N THR A 315 1.98 0.88 8.38
CA THR A 315 0.90 0.77 7.37
C THR A 315 0.01 2.02 7.36
N SER A 316 -0.08 2.70 6.22
CA SER A 316 -1.11 3.73 6.00
C SER A 316 -2.43 3.07 5.59
N LEU A 317 -3.55 3.75 5.80
CA LEU A 317 -4.81 3.36 5.17
C LEU A 317 -4.92 3.86 3.72
N THR A 318 -4.25 4.96 3.37
CA THR A 318 -4.53 5.72 2.13
C THR A 318 -3.38 5.75 1.14
N PHE A 319 -2.23 5.18 1.49
CA PHE A 319 -1.08 4.99 0.62
C PHE A 319 -0.74 3.50 0.65
N TRP A 320 -0.82 2.86 -0.52
CA TRP A 320 -0.75 1.41 -0.66
C TRP A 320 0.71 0.94 -0.73
N GLY A 321 1.14 0.10 0.20
CA GLY A 321 2.48 -0.49 0.24
C GLY A 321 2.62 -1.88 -0.40
N SER A 322 1.55 -2.42 -1.02
CA SER A 322 1.48 -3.78 -1.57
C SER A 322 1.81 -4.91 -0.59
N GLY A 323 1.75 -4.64 0.72
CA GLY A 323 1.90 -5.63 1.78
C GLY A 323 0.56 -6.26 2.20
N LEU A 324 0.63 -7.44 2.82
CA LEU A 324 -0.55 -8.12 3.40
C LEU A 324 -1.18 -7.28 4.54
N GLU A 325 -0.41 -6.38 5.14
CA GLU A 325 -0.90 -5.37 6.07
C GLU A 325 -1.74 -4.26 5.42
N ASP A 326 -1.47 -3.87 4.18
CA ASP A 326 -2.24 -2.86 3.43
C ASP A 326 -3.62 -3.42 3.06
N TYR A 327 -3.67 -4.66 2.56
CA TYR A 327 -4.90 -5.47 2.49
C TYR A 327 -5.64 -5.46 3.83
N GLY A 328 -4.93 -5.73 4.92
CA GLY A 328 -5.51 -5.83 6.26
C GLY A 328 -6.11 -4.52 6.78
N ALA A 329 -5.44 -3.39 6.53
CA ALA A 329 -5.95 -2.06 6.84
C ALA A 329 -7.20 -1.76 6.02
N SER A 330 -7.13 -1.98 4.71
CA SER A 330 -8.16 -1.71 3.72
C SER A 330 -9.43 -2.51 4.00
N TYR A 331 -9.31 -3.83 4.13
CA TYR A 331 -10.41 -4.73 4.47
C TYR A 331 -11.07 -4.37 5.81
N MET A 332 -10.28 -4.15 6.86
CA MET A 332 -10.83 -3.80 8.17
C MET A 332 -11.55 -2.45 8.15
N PHE A 333 -11.10 -1.50 7.33
CA PHE A 333 -11.77 -0.20 7.17
C PHE A 333 -13.08 -0.34 6.39
N GLN A 334 -13.09 -1.10 5.30
CA GLN A 334 -14.30 -1.35 4.50
C GLN A 334 -15.34 -2.17 5.27
N LEU A 335 -14.93 -3.17 6.04
CA LEU A 335 -15.80 -3.90 6.98
C LEU A 335 -16.39 -2.97 8.06
N TYR A 336 -15.60 -2.04 8.58
CA TYR A 336 -16.09 -1.03 9.53
C TYR A 336 -17.09 -0.06 8.87
N LEU A 337 -16.82 0.40 7.65
CA LEU A 337 -17.74 1.24 6.88
C LEU A 337 -19.07 0.51 6.61
N TYR A 338 -19.01 -0.73 6.11
CA TYR A 338 -20.15 -1.62 5.94
C TYR A 338 -20.98 -1.74 7.23
N GLU A 339 -20.36 -2.11 8.36
CA GLU A 339 -21.10 -2.30 9.61
C GLU A 339 -21.75 -1.02 10.16
N LYS A 340 -21.13 0.16 10.00
CA LYS A 340 -21.60 1.38 10.66
C LYS A 340 -22.42 2.33 9.75
N PHE A 341 -22.20 2.29 8.43
CA PHE A 341 -22.68 3.31 7.48
C PHE A 341 -23.66 2.81 6.40
N GLY A 342 -24.11 1.56 6.45
CA GLY A 342 -25.30 1.14 5.67
C GLY A 342 -25.40 -0.32 5.26
N GLY A 343 -24.43 -1.17 5.61
CA GLY A 343 -24.30 -2.52 5.06
C GLY A 343 -24.05 -2.47 3.55
N ALA A 344 -24.60 -3.43 2.80
CA ALA A 344 -24.42 -3.53 1.36
C ALA A 344 -24.83 -2.27 0.58
N THR A 345 -25.76 -1.45 1.12
CA THR A 345 -26.14 -0.17 0.50
C THR A 345 -25.03 0.89 0.59
N PHE A 346 -24.12 0.80 1.57
CA PHE A 346 -22.90 1.62 1.59
C PHE A 346 -21.93 1.15 0.50
N THR A 347 -21.57 -0.14 0.51
CA THR A 347 -20.70 -0.78 -0.48
C THR A 347 -21.15 -0.50 -1.92
N SER A 348 -22.44 -0.68 -2.21
CA SER A 348 -23.03 -0.42 -3.53
C SER A 348 -23.07 1.06 -3.92
N THR A 349 -22.92 1.99 -2.97
CA THR A 349 -22.87 3.43 -3.25
C THR A 349 -21.43 3.89 -3.48
N LEU A 350 -20.46 3.30 -2.76
CA LEU A 350 -19.04 3.58 -2.96
C LEU A 350 -18.56 3.12 -4.34
N VAL A 351 -18.80 1.84 -4.68
CA VAL A 351 -18.43 1.21 -5.96
C VAL A 351 -19.27 1.73 -7.16
N GLN A 352 -20.06 2.79 -6.97
CA GLN A 352 -20.83 3.50 -8.01
C GLN A 352 -20.65 5.03 -7.93
N GLU A 353 -19.74 5.51 -7.08
CA GLU A 353 -19.20 6.86 -7.15
C GLU A 353 -18.14 6.93 -8.27
N GLN A 354 -17.66 8.12 -8.61
CA GLN A 354 -16.65 8.34 -9.68
C GLN A 354 -15.66 9.42 -9.22
N ALA A 355 -15.29 9.34 -7.94
CA ALA A 355 -14.39 10.26 -7.25
C ALA A 355 -13.61 9.43 -6.23
N ASN A 356 -12.29 9.57 -6.24
CA ASN A 356 -11.43 8.47 -5.84
C ASN A 356 -11.04 8.57 -4.35
N GLY A 357 -10.93 7.44 -3.66
CA GLY A 357 -10.45 7.33 -2.28
C GLY A 357 -11.28 8.12 -1.27
N ILE A 358 -10.64 9.09 -0.59
CA ILE A 358 -11.28 9.89 0.47
C ILE A 358 -12.49 10.67 -0.07
N GLU A 359 -12.41 11.24 -1.29
CA GLU A 359 -13.52 12.03 -1.85
C GLU A 359 -14.73 11.13 -2.18
N GLY A 360 -14.49 9.92 -2.70
CA GLY A 360 -15.53 8.93 -2.95
C GLY A 360 -16.26 8.49 -1.69
N ILE A 361 -15.51 8.20 -0.64
CA ILE A 361 -16.05 7.79 0.66
C ILE A 361 -16.87 8.92 1.29
N GLU A 362 -16.40 10.17 1.27
CA GLU A 362 -17.19 11.31 1.76
C GLU A 362 -18.45 11.59 0.89
N ASN A 363 -18.37 11.40 -0.43
CA ASN A 363 -19.53 11.52 -1.33
C ASN A 363 -20.57 10.41 -1.11
N ALA A 364 -20.14 9.15 -0.90
CA ALA A 364 -21.02 8.03 -0.56
C ALA A 364 -21.71 8.24 0.81
N LEU A 365 -20.96 8.66 1.82
CA LEU A 365 -21.48 9.05 3.14
C LEU A 365 -22.54 10.17 3.03
N ALA A 366 -22.23 11.23 2.28
CA ALA A 366 -23.14 12.36 2.07
C ALA A 366 -24.40 11.96 1.29
N THR A 367 -24.27 11.08 0.29
CA THR A 367 -25.37 10.53 -0.51
C THR A 367 -26.36 9.72 0.33
N LEU A 368 -25.86 8.94 1.28
CA LEU A 368 -26.69 8.17 2.23
C LEU A 368 -27.17 9.01 3.44
N GLY A 369 -26.69 10.25 3.57
CA GLY A 369 -27.18 11.24 4.53
C GLY A 369 -26.46 11.22 5.90
N TYR A 370 -25.24 10.68 5.93
CA TYR A 370 -24.32 10.80 7.06
C TYR A 370 -23.65 12.19 7.07
N SER A 371 -22.89 12.49 8.14
CA SER A 371 -22.30 13.82 8.35
C SER A 371 -20.94 13.82 9.07
N GLU A 372 -20.51 12.65 9.50
CA GLU A 372 -19.18 12.31 9.96
C GLU A 372 -18.18 12.46 8.79
N THR A 373 -17.04 13.12 9.03
CA THR A 373 -15.94 13.22 8.05
C THR A 373 -15.07 11.96 8.05
N PHE A 374 -14.21 11.82 7.04
CA PHE A 374 -13.21 10.76 6.98
C PHE A 374 -12.36 10.70 8.27
N ASP A 375 -11.86 11.85 8.76
CA ASP A 375 -11.17 11.96 10.05
C ASP A 375 -11.97 11.39 11.22
N GLU A 376 -13.25 11.76 11.37
CA GLU A 376 -14.11 11.31 12.47
C GLU A 376 -14.47 9.81 12.40
N ILE A 377 -14.19 9.18 11.26
CA ILE A 377 -14.35 7.74 11.00
C ILE A 377 -13.02 7.02 11.28
N PHE A 378 -11.91 7.52 10.74
CA PHE A 378 -10.55 7.00 10.97
C PHE A 378 -10.15 7.04 12.47
N ASP A 379 -10.37 8.18 13.15
CA ASP A 379 -10.13 8.38 14.59
C ASP A 379 -11.01 7.48 15.49
N ALA A 380 -12.01 6.81 14.90
CA ALA A 380 -12.85 5.82 15.58
C ALA A 380 -12.53 4.37 15.19
N TRP A 381 -12.15 4.14 13.93
CA TRP A 381 -11.67 2.86 13.41
C TRP A 381 -10.37 2.43 14.11
N THR A 382 -9.40 3.34 14.24
CA THR A 382 -8.17 3.10 15.01
C THR A 382 -8.45 2.73 16.48
N VAL A 383 -9.47 3.33 17.10
CA VAL A 383 -9.93 2.92 18.43
C VAL A 383 -10.54 1.52 18.40
N ALA A 384 -11.39 1.21 17.40
CA ALA A 384 -11.98 -0.12 17.23
C ALA A 384 -10.92 -1.21 17.12
N ASN A 385 -9.91 -1.01 16.26
CA ASN A 385 -8.77 -1.92 16.05
C ASN A 385 -7.98 -2.20 17.35
N TYR A 386 -7.99 -1.28 18.31
CA TYR A 386 -7.31 -1.46 19.60
C TYR A 386 -8.18 -2.09 20.69
N ILE A 387 -9.49 -1.78 20.79
CA ILE A 387 -10.34 -2.23 21.92
C ILE A 387 -11.45 -3.22 21.58
N ASP A 388 -11.97 -3.23 20.36
CA ASP A 388 -13.07 -4.06 19.89
C ASP A 388 -14.39 -4.02 20.72
N ASP A 389 -14.78 -2.85 21.25
CA ASP A 389 -15.86 -2.65 22.24
C ASP A 389 -17.18 -2.12 21.66
N THR A 390 -17.94 -2.97 20.93
CA THR A 390 -19.29 -2.62 20.43
C THR A 390 -20.31 -2.26 21.51
N ARG A 391 -20.03 -2.64 22.77
CA ARG A 391 -20.92 -2.45 23.94
C ARG A 391 -21.14 -0.97 24.31
N LYS A 392 -20.55 -0.04 23.57
CA LYS A 392 -20.57 1.42 23.78
C LYS A 392 -20.70 2.21 22.48
N ALA A 393 -21.07 3.49 22.64
CA ALA A 393 -21.22 4.45 21.54
C ALA A 393 -22.12 4.01 20.36
N GLY A 394 -22.95 2.98 20.54
CA GLY A 394 -23.79 2.43 19.46
C GLY A 394 -23.03 1.52 18.49
N GLY A 395 -21.93 0.90 18.91
CA GLY A 395 -21.09 0.04 18.05
C GLY A 395 -19.82 0.72 17.53
N LYS A 396 -19.69 2.06 17.64
CA LYS A 396 -18.62 2.89 17.02
C LYS A 396 -17.16 2.53 17.41
N TYR A 397 -16.90 1.60 18.33
CA TYR A 397 -15.54 1.28 18.78
C TYR A 397 -15.23 -0.23 18.82
N GLY A 398 -15.86 -1.03 17.96
CA GLY A 398 -15.54 -2.45 17.74
C GLY A 398 -16.32 -3.03 16.57
N TYR A 399 -16.09 -4.29 16.25
CA TYR A 399 -16.75 -5.02 15.17
C TYR A 399 -17.88 -5.89 15.72
N GLU A 400 -18.95 -6.04 14.94
CA GLU A 400 -20.09 -6.91 15.28
C GLU A 400 -19.92 -8.33 14.70
N THR A 401 -19.01 -8.49 13.73
CA THR A 401 -18.75 -9.75 13.01
C THR A 401 -17.35 -10.33 13.20
N LEU A 402 -16.31 -9.50 13.21
CA LEU A 402 -14.92 -9.83 13.55
C LEU A 402 -14.70 -9.87 15.08
N ASP A 403 -13.93 -10.81 15.64
CA ASP A 403 -13.50 -10.82 17.07
C ASP A 403 -11.97 -10.70 17.13
N ILE A 404 -11.45 -9.49 17.38
CA ILE A 404 -10.00 -9.22 17.28
C ILE A 404 -9.23 -10.04 18.32
N GLY A 405 -8.33 -10.90 17.84
CA GLY A 405 -7.61 -11.89 18.64
C GLY A 405 -8.32 -13.24 18.75
N SER A 406 -9.34 -13.52 17.93
CA SER A 406 -9.85 -14.87 17.71
C SER A 406 -8.98 -15.59 16.66
N ILE A 407 -9.51 -16.54 15.90
CA ILE A 407 -8.85 -17.05 14.69
C ILE A 407 -8.84 -15.98 13.58
N ASP A 408 -9.83 -15.08 13.52
CA ASP A 408 -10.01 -14.04 12.49
C ASP A 408 -8.83 -13.06 12.35
N SER A 409 -7.90 -13.06 13.32
CA SER A 409 -6.63 -12.31 13.28
C SER A 409 -5.43 -13.16 13.74
N TRP A 410 -5.54 -14.49 13.68
CA TRP A 410 -4.59 -15.48 14.21
C TRP A 410 -4.12 -15.19 15.65
N GLY A 411 -4.99 -14.65 16.51
CA GLY A 411 -4.64 -14.24 17.87
C GLY A 411 -3.76 -12.98 17.97
N TYR A 412 -3.40 -12.32 16.87
CA TYR A 412 -2.74 -11.02 16.92
C TYR A 412 -3.75 -9.93 17.30
N THR A 413 -3.25 -8.98 18.08
CA THR A 413 -3.97 -7.76 18.47
C THR A 413 -2.92 -6.66 18.58
N ILE A 414 -3.28 -5.39 18.34
CA ILE A 414 -2.37 -4.26 18.55
C ILE A 414 -1.74 -4.29 19.98
N PRO A 415 -2.50 -4.53 21.08
CA PRO A 415 -1.92 -4.78 22.40
C PRO A 415 -0.90 -5.93 22.49
N TYR A 416 -1.02 -6.99 21.69
CA TYR A 416 -0.04 -8.08 21.64
C TYR A 416 1.21 -7.67 20.86
N ALA A 417 1.06 -7.11 19.66
CA ALA A 417 2.17 -6.68 18.83
C ALA A 417 3.05 -5.64 19.55
N LEU A 418 2.42 -4.64 20.17
CA LEU A 418 3.11 -3.64 21.00
C LEU A 418 3.88 -4.23 22.19
N GLU A 419 3.55 -5.42 22.70
CA GLU A 419 4.26 -6.01 23.86
C GLU A 419 5.42 -6.93 23.46
N ASN A 420 5.37 -7.52 22.27
CA ASN A 420 6.31 -8.55 21.83
C ASN A 420 7.25 -8.08 20.71
N PHE A 421 6.83 -7.11 19.90
CA PHE A 421 7.55 -6.64 18.70
C PHE A 421 7.91 -5.15 18.77
N TRP A 422 7.03 -4.29 19.29
CA TRP A 422 7.21 -2.83 19.31
C TRP A 422 7.37 -2.21 20.71
N TRP A 423 6.88 -0.98 20.92
CA TRP A 423 7.01 -0.23 22.17
C TRP A 423 6.24 -0.87 23.34
N GLY A 424 6.98 -1.69 24.10
CA GLY A 424 6.57 -2.70 25.09
C GLY A 424 5.50 -2.37 26.16
N PRO A 425 5.71 -2.76 27.43
CA PRO A 425 4.66 -2.74 28.44
C PRO A 425 4.26 -1.31 28.85
N PRO A 426 3.01 -1.08 29.33
CA PRO A 426 2.50 0.27 29.58
C PRO A 426 3.38 1.13 30.48
N ASP A 427 3.76 2.29 29.95
CA ASP A 427 4.73 3.20 30.53
C ASP A 427 4.25 3.85 31.84
N ASN A 428 5.20 4.42 32.59
CA ASN A 428 4.92 5.07 33.86
C ASN A 428 5.22 6.57 33.77
N ALA A 429 4.18 7.40 33.67
CA ALA A 429 4.35 8.84 33.62
C ALA A 429 5.22 9.35 34.80
N PRO A 430 6.17 10.28 34.55
CA PRO A 430 6.39 10.96 33.27
C PRO A 430 7.27 10.16 32.29
N PHE A 431 6.97 10.27 30.99
CA PHE A 431 7.78 9.74 29.89
C PHE A 431 7.72 10.70 28.68
N GLY A 432 8.60 10.46 27.70
CA GLY A 432 8.60 11.07 26.38
C GLY A 432 9.13 10.06 25.36
N VAL A 433 8.66 10.12 24.13
CA VAL A 433 9.03 9.23 23.02
C VAL A 433 8.99 10.01 21.71
N GLU A 434 9.95 9.73 20.84
CA GLU A 434 10.08 10.29 19.50
C GLU A 434 9.53 9.27 18.48
N SER A 435 8.85 9.71 17.42
CA SER A 435 8.17 8.88 16.42
C SER A 435 9.05 7.80 15.79
N TRP A 436 10.30 8.13 15.41
CA TRP A 436 11.28 7.23 14.79
C TRP A 436 11.55 5.91 15.55
N TRP A 437 11.15 5.78 16.82
CA TRP A 437 11.15 4.51 17.55
C TRP A 437 10.15 3.46 17.02
N LEU A 438 9.13 3.90 16.27
CA LEU A 438 8.19 3.08 15.52
C LEU A 438 8.33 3.26 13.99
N GLY A 439 9.09 4.28 13.56
CA GLY A 439 9.06 4.84 12.20
C GLY A 439 8.35 6.19 12.21
N ASP A 440 8.81 7.13 11.40
CA ASP A 440 8.15 8.43 11.23
C ASP A 440 6.97 8.23 10.25
N PRO A 441 5.71 8.39 10.70
CA PRO A 441 4.56 7.92 9.92
C PRO A 441 4.23 8.81 8.73
N GLN A 442 3.80 8.16 7.64
CA GLN A 442 2.93 8.78 6.62
C GLN A 442 1.56 9.15 7.23
N PRO A 443 0.76 10.01 6.59
CA PRO A 443 -0.61 10.24 7.01
C PRO A 443 -1.48 8.98 6.95
N TYR A 444 -2.54 8.98 7.75
CA TYR A 444 -3.45 7.86 7.99
C TYR A 444 -2.77 6.55 8.47
N VAL A 445 -1.54 6.63 9.00
CA VAL A 445 -0.93 5.63 9.89
C VAL A 445 -1.35 5.90 11.33
N ALA A 446 -1.50 4.85 12.15
CA ALA A 446 -1.93 4.97 13.56
C ALA A 446 -0.90 4.38 14.54
N GLN A 447 -0.31 5.21 15.39
CA GLN A 447 0.74 4.82 16.34
C GLN A 447 0.26 4.87 17.80
N TYR A 448 0.46 3.78 18.56
CA TYR A 448 -0.28 3.50 19.80
C TYR A 448 0.62 3.43 21.07
N TYR A 449 0.62 4.48 21.88
CA TYR A 449 1.45 4.56 23.10
C TYR A 449 0.66 4.26 24.37
N ARG A 450 1.06 3.19 25.05
CA ARG A 450 0.37 2.66 26.24
C ARG A 450 1.01 3.18 27.53
N PHE A 451 0.23 3.73 28.46
CA PHE A 451 0.78 4.34 29.67
C PHE A 451 -0.16 4.31 30.89
N THR A 452 0.42 4.66 32.05
CA THR A 452 -0.27 4.82 33.34
C THR A 452 0.25 6.04 34.10
N ASN A 453 -0.65 6.78 34.77
CA ASN A 453 -0.31 7.99 35.52
C ASN A 453 -0.89 7.98 36.95
N LYS A 454 -0.06 8.33 37.95
CA LYS A 454 -0.37 8.19 39.40
C LYS A 454 -1.15 9.36 39.98
N LYS A 455 -1.20 10.48 39.25
CA LYS A 455 -2.04 11.66 39.44
C LYS A 455 -2.45 12.14 38.03
N ALA A 456 -3.32 13.15 37.94
CA ALA A 456 -3.56 13.84 36.68
C ALA A 456 -2.23 14.31 36.07
N ALA A 457 -2.13 14.22 34.75
CA ALA A 457 -0.94 14.50 33.96
C ALA A 457 -1.33 15.37 32.75
N THR A 458 -0.37 16.06 32.16
CA THR A 458 -0.53 16.69 30.84
C THR A 458 0.05 15.74 29.80
N LEU A 459 -0.75 15.36 28.81
CA LEU A 459 -0.24 14.84 27.54
C LEU A 459 0.07 16.04 26.63
N PHE A 460 1.18 15.95 25.90
CA PHE A 460 1.66 16.97 24.97
C PHE A 460 2.21 16.26 23.72
N ILE A 461 1.95 16.80 22.54
CA ILE A 461 2.58 16.44 21.27
C ILE A 461 3.24 17.67 20.67
N ASP A 462 4.41 17.47 20.05
CA ASP A 462 5.19 18.42 19.25
C ASP A 462 5.44 17.71 17.91
N GLY A 463 4.61 17.95 16.88
CA GLY A 463 4.88 17.44 15.52
C GLY A 463 5.80 18.38 14.74
N ASP A 464 6.40 17.91 13.64
CA ASP A 464 7.07 18.85 12.73
C ASP A 464 6.04 19.83 12.15
N ASP A 465 6.39 21.13 12.10
CA ASP A 465 5.51 22.20 11.61
C ASP A 465 4.89 21.87 10.21
N TYR A 466 5.64 21.12 9.39
CA TYR A 466 5.31 20.69 8.03
C TYR A 466 5.98 19.34 7.68
N SER A 467 5.44 18.63 6.68
CA SER A 467 6.14 17.55 5.97
C SER A 467 6.98 18.10 4.80
N GLY A 468 7.95 17.32 4.33
CA GLY A 468 8.73 17.63 3.13
C GLY A 468 10.10 18.26 3.40
N THR A 469 10.69 18.87 2.37
CA THR A 469 12.03 19.49 2.42
C THR A 469 11.95 20.89 1.85
N THR A 470 12.58 21.86 2.50
CA THR A 470 12.69 23.23 1.99
C THR A 470 13.81 23.37 0.96
N ALA A 471 13.57 24.22 -0.04
CA ALA A 471 14.53 24.68 -1.04
C ALA A 471 15.92 24.98 -0.49
N TYR A 472 16.96 24.67 -1.27
CA TYR A 472 18.35 24.92 -0.90
C TYR A 472 18.67 26.43 -0.86
N SER A 473 18.09 27.15 -1.81
CA SER A 473 18.19 28.58 -2.08
C SER A 473 16.82 29.24 -1.89
N GLY A 474 16.76 30.57 -2.06
CA GLY A 474 15.49 31.32 -2.21
C GLY A 474 14.36 30.99 -1.21
N THR A 475 13.25 30.54 -1.78
CA THR A 475 11.99 30.05 -1.17
C THR A 475 11.35 28.98 -2.05
N TYR A 476 11.57 29.02 -3.37
CA TYR A 476 10.98 28.10 -4.34
C TYR A 476 11.99 27.11 -4.94
N GLU A 477 11.47 25.95 -5.36
CA GLU A 477 12.22 24.86 -6.00
C GLU A 477 11.33 24.06 -6.96
N TRP A 478 11.94 23.26 -7.83
CA TRP A 478 11.22 22.29 -8.66
C TRP A 478 11.06 20.96 -7.92
N TYR A 479 9.85 20.40 -7.91
CA TYR A 479 9.54 19.10 -7.32
C TYR A 479 8.89 18.16 -8.35
N SER A 480 9.28 16.88 -8.33
CA SER A 480 8.73 15.85 -9.21
C SER A 480 7.34 15.37 -8.79
N ASP A 481 7.10 15.36 -7.48
CA ASP A 481 5.96 14.71 -6.82
C ASP A 481 5.88 13.19 -7.08
N ALA A 482 5.08 12.48 -6.29
CA ALA A 482 5.11 11.03 -6.13
C ALA A 482 3.78 10.37 -6.55
N GLU A 483 3.84 9.41 -7.46
CA GLU A 483 2.69 8.75 -8.10
C GLU A 483 3.18 7.47 -8.79
N ALA A 484 2.54 6.33 -8.52
CA ALA A 484 2.85 5.05 -9.17
C ALA A 484 2.75 5.18 -10.70
N TRP A 485 3.68 4.55 -11.42
CA TRP A 485 3.82 4.63 -12.87
C TRP A 485 4.06 6.05 -13.43
N ALA A 486 4.43 7.03 -12.63
CA ALA A 486 4.58 8.41 -13.10
C ALA A 486 5.90 8.68 -13.85
N TRP A 487 5.82 8.85 -15.17
CA TRP A 487 6.86 9.49 -15.97
C TRP A 487 6.62 11.00 -16.06
N ARG A 488 7.48 11.80 -15.42
CA ARG A 488 7.30 13.26 -15.26
C ARG A 488 8.59 14.02 -15.57
N SER A 489 8.52 15.16 -16.25
CA SER A 489 9.73 15.94 -16.60
C SER A 489 9.50 17.46 -16.60
N PHE A 490 10.56 18.25 -16.59
CA PHE A 490 10.54 19.66 -17.03
C PHE A 490 11.79 20.01 -17.84
N TYR A 491 11.64 20.86 -18.88
CA TYR A 491 12.70 21.06 -19.87
C TYR A 491 12.81 22.47 -20.47
N GLN A 492 14.00 22.83 -20.95
CA GLN A 492 14.26 24.09 -21.65
C GLN A 492 15.28 23.93 -22.80
N SER A 493 15.11 24.72 -23.87
CA SER A 493 15.99 24.70 -25.05
C SER A 493 17.29 25.50 -24.86
N PHE A 494 18.43 24.90 -25.19
CA PHE A 494 19.73 25.58 -25.10
C PHE A 494 20.63 25.36 -26.33
N ASN A 495 21.13 26.44 -26.94
CA ASN A 495 22.28 26.36 -27.86
C ASN A 495 23.58 26.19 -27.06
N ILE A 496 24.33 25.11 -27.27
CA ILE A 496 25.57 24.85 -26.53
C ILE A 496 26.77 25.48 -27.26
N PRO A 497 27.66 26.22 -26.56
CA PRO A 497 28.86 26.79 -27.16
C PRO A 497 29.81 25.75 -27.78
N LEU A 498 30.49 26.11 -28.87
CA LEU A 498 31.57 25.33 -29.51
C LEU A 498 32.80 25.07 -28.61
N SER A 499 32.82 25.60 -27.38
CA SER A 499 33.81 25.32 -26.34
C SER A 499 33.44 24.16 -25.42
N GLY A 500 32.21 23.63 -25.55
CA GLY A 500 31.53 22.94 -24.46
C GLY A 500 30.90 23.90 -23.46
N ALA A 501 30.12 23.33 -22.53
CA ALA A 501 29.52 23.98 -21.38
C ALA A 501 29.33 22.96 -20.24
N THR A 502 29.03 23.46 -19.05
CA THR A 502 28.81 22.65 -17.84
C THR A 502 27.42 22.94 -17.28
N LEU A 503 26.59 21.93 -17.08
CA LEU A 503 25.38 22.06 -16.25
C LEU A 503 25.76 21.92 -14.78
N ASN A 504 25.18 22.73 -13.90
CA ASN A 504 25.29 22.58 -12.46
C ASN A 504 23.92 22.86 -11.84
N PHE A 505 23.57 22.14 -10.78
CA PHE A 505 22.34 22.34 -10.01
C PHE A 505 22.51 21.76 -8.60
N MET A 506 21.57 22.05 -7.73
CA MET A 506 21.38 21.40 -6.44
C MET A 506 20.21 20.42 -6.57
N THR A 507 20.32 19.26 -5.92
CA THR A 507 19.20 18.31 -5.83
C THR A 507 19.13 17.65 -4.45
N TYR A 508 17.92 17.41 -3.98
CA TYR A 508 17.60 16.49 -2.89
C TYR A 508 16.69 15.40 -3.47
N PHE A 509 16.87 14.16 -3.05
CA PHE A 509 16.02 13.06 -3.47
C PHE A 509 15.97 11.92 -2.45
N GLU A 510 14.80 11.29 -2.36
CA GLU A 510 14.54 10.00 -1.71
C GLU A 510 13.67 9.17 -2.65
N ILE A 511 14.30 8.24 -3.36
CA ILE A 511 13.81 7.48 -4.52
C ILE A 511 13.95 6.00 -4.16
N GLU A 512 13.02 5.11 -4.55
CA GLU A 512 13.20 3.68 -4.23
C GLU A 512 14.51 3.14 -4.84
N GLU A 513 15.36 2.52 -4.01
CA GLU A 513 16.72 2.11 -4.41
C GLU A 513 16.66 0.94 -5.41
N ASP A 514 17.27 1.15 -6.59
CA ASP A 514 17.37 0.19 -7.71
C ASP A 514 16.05 -0.09 -8.48
N TRP A 515 14.92 0.52 -8.09
CA TRP A 515 13.63 0.48 -8.81
C TRP A 515 13.30 1.83 -9.48
N ASP A 516 13.03 2.88 -8.70
CA ASP A 516 12.74 4.23 -9.21
C ASP A 516 13.99 4.98 -9.68
N TYR A 517 13.82 5.97 -10.58
CA TYR A 517 14.93 6.77 -11.12
C TYR A 517 14.62 8.26 -11.36
N GLY A 518 15.53 9.13 -10.91
CA GLY A 518 15.58 10.56 -11.27
C GLY A 518 16.82 10.87 -12.13
N TYR A 519 16.69 11.54 -13.26
CA TYR A 519 17.79 11.71 -14.22
C TYR A 519 17.75 13.03 -15.00
N VAL A 520 18.88 13.38 -15.60
CA VAL A 520 19.00 14.53 -16.52
C VAL A 520 19.18 14.03 -17.94
N GLU A 521 18.34 14.54 -18.83
CA GLU A 521 18.19 14.04 -20.19
C GLU A 521 18.46 15.14 -21.22
N VAL A 522 18.99 14.77 -22.37
CA VAL A 522 19.30 15.68 -23.48
C VAL A 522 18.74 15.14 -24.79
N TYR A 523 17.87 15.94 -25.43
CA TYR A 523 17.54 15.77 -26.84
C TYR A 523 18.47 16.61 -27.70
N ASP A 524 19.34 15.97 -28.46
CA ASP A 524 20.17 16.64 -29.47
C ASP A 524 19.35 16.86 -30.74
N LYS A 525 19.07 18.12 -31.10
CA LYS A 525 18.21 18.47 -32.25
C LYS A 525 18.93 18.42 -33.59
N ASP A 526 20.26 18.46 -33.58
CA ASP A 526 21.09 18.37 -34.78
C ASP A 526 21.36 16.91 -35.17
N LEU A 527 21.36 15.99 -34.19
CA LEU A 527 21.44 14.54 -34.39
C LEU A 527 20.06 13.85 -34.46
N GLY A 528 19.07 14.36 -33.71
CA GLY A 528 17.77 13.71 -33.52
C GLY A 528 17.82 12.52 -32.55
N GLU A 529 18.66 12.59 -31.51
CA GLU A 529 18.94 11.50 -30.58
C GLU A 529 18.81 11.94 -29.11
N TRP A 530 18.44 10.99 -28.25
CA TRP A 530 18.33 11.17 -26.79
C TRP A 530 19.54 10.59 -26.04
N TYR A 531 19.86 11.18 -24.88
CA TYR A 531 20.97 10.81 -24.00
C TYR A 531 20.62 11.14 -22.53
N THR A 532 21.08 10.35 -21.56
CA THR A 532 21.16 10.77 -20.14
C THR A 532 22.60 11.15 -19.76
N LEU A 533 22.78 11.91 -18.67
CA LEU A 533 24.06 12.52 -18.31
C LEU A 533 24.70 11.89 -17.06
N ASP A 534 25.97 11.49 -17.18
CA ASP A 534 26.82 10.98 -16.10
C ASP A 534 27.14 12.05 -15.04
N ALA A 535 27.02 11.69 -13.76
CA ALA A 535 27.43 12.51 -12.63
C ALA A 535 27.92 11.67 -11.44
N ALA A 536 28.59 12.32 -10.48
CA ALA A 536 28.91 11.69 -9.20
C ALA A 536 27.61 11.44 -8.40
N GLY A 537 27.12 10.20 -8.43
CA GLY A 537 25.88 9.77 -7.77
C GLY A 537 24.91 9.04 -8.70
N THR A 538 25.11 9.07 -10.02
CA THR A 538 24.30 8.29 -10.96
C THR A 538 24.81 6.85 -11.09
N VAL A 539 23.89 5.89 -11.21
CA VAL A 539 24.15 4.51 -11.63
C VAL A 539 24.14 4.38 -13.16
N ASP A 540 24.85 3.39 -13.70
CA ASP A 540 24.95 3.07 -15.14
C ASP A 540 24.31 1.71 -15.51
N TYR A 541 23.36 1.25 -14.68
CA TYR A 541 22.63 -0.01 -14.81
C TYR A 541 21.14 0.16 -14.48
N VAL A 542 20.31 -0.81 -14.87
CA VAL A 542 18.92 -0.99 -14.40
C VAL A 542 18.80 -2.35 -13.72
N SER A 543 18.47 -2.39 -12.43
CA SER A 543 18.38 -3.64 -11.66
C SER A 543 17.03 -4.33 -11.87
N HIS A 544 15.94 -3.56 -11.80
CA HIS A 544 14.57 -4.02 -11.90
C HIS A 544 13.90 -3.46 -13.16
N ALA A 545 14.25 -4.05 -14.30
CA ALA A 545 13.80 -3.57 -15.60
C ALA A 545 12.31 -3.86 -15.85
N GLN A 546 11.57 -2.79 -16.12
CA GLN A 546 10.16 -2.76 -16.49
C GLN A 546 9.94 -1.58 -17.44
N ASP A 547 8.87 -1.63 -18.22
CA ASP A 547 8.45 -0.54 -19.12
C ASP A 547 7.22 0.16 -18.49
N ASN A 548 7.10 1.48 -18.65
CA ASN A 548 6.14 2.34 -17.95
C ASN A 548 5.16 3.00 -18.95
N PRO A 549 3.84 2.91 -18.74
CA PRO A 549 2.83 3.30 -19.74
C PRO A 549 2.77 4.80 -20.03
N ASN A 550 3.40 5.63 -19.20
CA ASN A 550 3.48 7.08 -19.37
C ASN A 550 4.82 7.53 -20.00
N THR A 551 5.81 6.64 -20.13
CA THR A 551 7.10 6.95 -20.78
C THR A 551 6.96 6.96 -22.31
N PRO A 552 7.49 7.97 -23.04
CA PRO A 552 7.47 7.96 -24.51
C PRO A 552 8.46 6.96 -25.15
N ASP A 553 8.05 6.31 -26.26
CA ASP A 553 8.84 5.37 -27.07
C ASP A 553 10.38 5.58 -27.02
N GLY A 554 11.09 4.66 -26.38
CA GLY A 554 12.56 4.65 -26.37
C GLY A 554 13.21 5.66 -25.41
N ARG A 555 12.45 6.21 -24.46
CA ARG A 555 12.96 7.00 -23.32
C ARG A 555 12.94 6.24 -21.98
N GLU A 556 12.79 4.91 -22.05
CA GLU A 556 12.87 4.04 -20.87
C GLU A 556 14.31 3.92 -20.33
N PRO A 557 14.50 3.72 -19.02
CA PRO A 557 15.79 3.32 -18.44
C PRO A 557 16.39 2.10 -19.18
N SER A 558 15.57 1.08 -19.44
CA SER A 558 15.90 -0.14 -20.20
C SER A 558 16.42 0.16 -21.62
N ALA A 559 15.84 1.16 -22.28
CA ALA A 559 16.22 1.59 -23.62
C ALA A 559 17.55 2.38 -23.62
N TYR A 560 17.77 3.27 -22.64
CA TYR A 560 19.06 3.95 -22.49
C TYR A 560 20.19 3.00 -22.10
N GLU A 561 19.92 1.99 -21.26
CA GLU A 561 20.91 1.00 -20.84
C GLU A 561 21.32 0.14 -22.06
N SER A 562 20.33 -0.35 -22.80
CA SER A 562 20.51 -1.06 -24.08
C SER A 562 21.29 -0.25 -25.13
N ALA A 563 21.16 1.08 -25.11
CA ALA A 563 21.92 2.00 -25.97
C ALA A 563 23.35 2.31 -25.45
N GLY A 564 23.69 1.91 -24.23
CA GLY A 564 24.95 2.26 -23.55
C GLY A 564 25.03 3.75 -23.21
N ARG A 565 23.91 4.35 -22.76
CA ARG A 565 23.75 5.79 -22.48
C ARG A 565 23.20 6.10 -21.09
N TRP A 566 22.72 5.10 -20.36
CA TRP A 566 21.97 5.26 -19.12
C TRP A 566 22.81 5.83 -17.97
N HIS A 567 22.29 6.89 -17.35
CA HIS A 567 22.79 7.51 -16.14
C HIS A 567 21.63 8.10 -15.33
N GLY A 568 21.34 7.55 -14.14
CA GLY A 568 20.24 8.01 -13.27
C GLY A 568 20.55 7.93 -11.78
N PHE A 569 19.93 8.79 -10.97
CA PHE A 569 19.94 8.75 -9.51
C PHE A 569 18.85 7.81 -9.00
N THR A 570 19.14 7.09 -7.92
CA THR A 570 18.22 6.19 -7.20
C THR A 570 18.63 6.12 -5.72
N GLY A 571 17.76 5.65 -4.83
CA GLY A 571 18.01 5.62 -3.38
C GLY A 571 17.93 7.00 -2.71
N ASN A 572 18.69 7.21 -1.63
CA ASN A 572 18.62 8.42 -0.80
C ASN A 572 19.88 9.30 -0.90
N SER A 573 19.69 10.58 -1.23
CA SER A 573 20.73 11.61 -1.39
C SER A 573 21.45 12.02 -0.08
N GLY A 574 20.82 11.83 1.07
CA GLY A 574 21.30 12.29 2.38
C GLY A 574 21.10 13.80 2.64
N GLY A 575 20.19 14.44 1.89
CA GLY A 575 19.98 15.88 1.87
C GLY A 575 20.55 16.54 0.61
N TRP A 576 20.39 17.85 0.48
CA TRP A 576 20.82 18.63 -0.69
C TRP A 576 22.29 18.42 -1.10
N ILE A 577 22.51 17.89 -2.31
CA ILE A 577 23.83 17.67 -2.92
C ILE A 577 24.04 18.52 -4.20
N PRO A 578 25.27 19.03 -4.43
CA PRO A 578 25.61 19.74 -5.66
C PRO A 578 25.98 18.76 -6.79
N VAL A 579 25.31 18.89 -7.92
CA VAL A 579 25.56 18.10 -9.15
C VAL A 579 26.22 18.96 -10.22
N SER A 580 27.09 18.35 -11.03
CA SER A 580 27.76 18.99 -12.16
C SER A 580 27.93 17.97 -13.29
N MET A 581 27.46 18.31 -14.50
CA MET A 581 27.37 17.42 -15.66
C MET A 581 27.97 18.07 -16.92
N ASP A 582 28.65 17.28 -17.75
CA ASP A 582 29.37 17.78 -18.92
C ASP A 582 28.48 17.87 -20.18
N LEU A 583 28.26 19.08 -20.68
CA LEU A 583 27.55 19.33 -21.95
C LEU A 583 28.51 19.49 -23.15
N THR A 584 29.82 19.27 -22.95
CA THR A 584 30.83 19.27 -24.04
C THR A 584 30.56 18.27 -25.16
N PRO A 585 29.93 17.10 -24.97
CA PRO A 585 29.52 16.22 -26.07
C PRO A 585 28.65 16.91 -27.12
N PHE A 586 27.81 17.88 -26.71
CA PHE A 586 26.86 18.62 -27.55
C PHE A 586 27.43 19.96 -28.06
N ALA A 587 28.75 20.17 -27.99
CA ALA A 587 29.39 21.46 -28.23
C ALA A 587 29.16 22.03 -29.65
N GLY A 588 28.25 23.00 -29.74
CA GLY A 588 27.87 23.70 -30.98
C GLY A 588 26.45 23.37 -31.47
N HIS A 589 25.75 22.41 -30.85
CA HIS A 589 24.42 21.97 -31.24
C HIS A 589 23.32 22.76 -30.50
N ASP A 590 22.09 22.70 -31.03
CA ASP A 590 20.88 23.07 -30.30
C ASP A 590 20.30 21.84 -29.57
N ILE A 591 20.07 21.94 -28.26
CA ILE A 591 19.47 20.86 -27.45
C ILE A 591 18.13 21.28 -26.83
N ASP A 592 17.34 20.31 -26.37
CA ASP A 592 16.48 20.45 -25.18
C ASP A 592 17.15 19.70 -24.02
N LEU A 593 17.17 20.32 -22.84
CA LEU A 593 17.67 19.74 -21.60
C LEU A 593 16.48 19.51 -20.65
N TYR A 594 16.31 18.29 -20.16
CA TYR A 594 15.25 17.86 -19.26
C TYR A 594 15.83 17.48 -17.90
N PHE A 595 15.08 17.75 -16.84
CA PHE A 595 15.10 16.94 -15.63
C PHE A 595 13.88 16.01 -15.70
N THR A 596 14.08 14.74 -15.41
CA THR A 596 13.08 13.69 -15.57
C THR A 596 13.06 12.81 -14.32
N THR A 597 11.87 12.39 -13.89
CA THR A 597 11.65 11.25 -13.00
C THR A 597 10.83 10.20 -13.73
N TRP A 598 11.17 8.96 -13.45
CA TRP A 598 10.48 7.75 -13.86
C TRP A 598 10.19 6.99 -12.57
N GLN A 599 8.95 6.55 -12.41
CA GLN A 599 8.49 5.77 -11.25
C GLN A 599 8.03 4.38 -11.67
N ASP A 600 8.37 3.43 -10.81
CA ASP A 600 7.92 2.04 -10.76
C ASP A 600 6.41 1.94 -10.48
N GLY A 601 5.84 0.75 -10.57
CA GLY A 601 4.41 0.53 -10.34
C GLY A 601 3.95 0.51 -8.89
N ALA A 602 4.82 0.25 -7.93
CA ALA A 602 4.49 -0.09 -6.55
C ALA A 602 4.85 1.01 -5.55
N PHE A 603 6.10 1.06 -5.04
CA PHE A 603 6.40 1.73 -3.78
C PHE A 603 7.08 3.10 -3.94
N THR A 604 6.26 4.13 -4.20
CA THR A 604 6.77 5.50 -4.34
C THR A 604 7.24 6.11 -3.00
N LEU A 605 8.46 6.64 -3.00
CA LEU A 605 8.99 7.52 -1.94
C LEU A 605 8.71 9.00 -2.27
N GLN A 606 9.29 9.93 -1.50
CA GLN A 606 9.12 11.37 -1.71
C GLN A 606 9.64 11.88 -3.08
N MET A 607 10.47 11.12 -3.78
CA MET A 607 11.07 11.43 -5.09
C MET A 607 12.04 12.63 -5.07
N MET A 608 12.02 13.51 -6.09
CA MET A 608 13.18 14.36 -6.45
C MET A 608 12.86 15.86 -6.50
N TYR A 609 13.82 16.66 -6.03
CA TYR A 609 13.81 18.12 -6.05
C TYR A 609 15.03 18.70 -6.78
N VAL A 610 14.88 19.87 -7.41
CA VAL A 610 15.93 20.58 -8.18
C VAL A 610 15.89 22.09 -7.94
N ASP A 611 17.06 22.68 -7.71
CA ASP A 611 17.26 24.11 -7.39
C ASP A 611 18.64 24.63 -7.91
N ASP A 612 18.88 25.95 -7.87
CA ASP A 612 20.15 26.64 -8.16
C ASP A 612 20.76 26.26 -9.55
N ILE A 613 19.89 26.08 -10.56
CA ILE A 613 20.24 25.58 -11.91
C ILE A 613 21.09 26.61 -12.65
N SER A 614 22.23 26.18 -13.23
CA SER A 614 23.10 27.09 -13.98
C SER A 614 23.90 26.45 -15.11
N ILE A 615 24.11 27.21 -16.19
CA ILE A 615 25.04 26.89 -17.29
C ILE A 615 26.01 28.08 -17.46
N PRO A 616 27.14 28.11 -16.73
CA PRO A 616 27.99 29.30 -16.62
C PRO A 616 28.58 29.81 -17.94
N GLU A 617 28.90 28.92 -18.89
CA GLU A 617 29.43 29.28 -20.21
C GLU A 617 28.39 29.97 -21.10
N LYS A 618 27.10 29.80 -20.79
CA LYS A 618 25.98 30.53 -21.41
C LYS A 618 25.60 31.79 -20.63
N GLY A 619 26.04 31.90 -19.37
CA GLY A 619 25.57 32.93 -18.43
C GLY A 619 24.13 32.72 -17.99
N PHE A 620 23.64 31.48 -18.04
CA PHE A 620 22.32 31.08 -17.53
C PHE A 620 22.43 30.70 -16.05
N VAL A 621 21.51 31.23 -15.24
CA VAL A 621 21.29 30.92 -13.83
C VAL A 621 19.79 31.07 -13.60
N ASP A 622 19.21 30.15 -12.86
CA ASP A 622 17.82 30.11 -12.46
C ASP A 622 17.74 29.53 -11.03
N ASP A 623 17.34 30.38 -10.09
CA ASP A 623 17.15 30.07 -8.66
C ASP A 623 15.67 29.80 -8.33
N VAL A 624 14.84 29.49 -9.33
CA VAL A 624 13.40 29.10 -9.26
C VAL A 624 12.46 30.15 -8.63
N GLU A 625 13.01 31.20 -8.00
CA GLU A 625 12.30 32.37 -7.43
C GLU A 625 11.42 33.14 -8.44
N ALA A 626 11.60 32.89 -9.74
CA ALA A 626 10.79 33.45 -10.82
C ALA A 626 9.57 32.58 -11.21
N GLY A 627 9.41 31.40 -10.60
CA GLY A 627 8.50 30.35 -11.06
C GLY A 627 9.11 29.58 -12.23
N GLU A 628 8.31 29.20 -13.21
CA GLU A 628 8.72 28.31 -14.31
C GLU A 628 9.79 28.89 -15.28
N ASP A 629 10.20 30.17 -15.15
CA ASP A 629 11.02 31.04 -16.04
C ASP A 629 11.46 30.55 -17.46
N GLY A 630 10.53 29.96 -18.21
CA GLY A 630 10.77 29.50 -19.60
C GLY A 630 11.05 28.00 -19.75
N TRP A 631 11.08 27.24 -18.67
CA TRP A 631 10.91 25.78 -18.71
C TRP A 631 9.49 25.40 -19.16
N THR A 632 9.31 24.14 -19.53
CA THR A 632 8.02 23.53 -19.87
C THR A 632 7.93 22.18 -19.15
N THR A 633 6.88 21.98 -18.36
CA THR A 633 6.68 20.79 -17.53
C THR A 633 5.69 19.78 -18.14
N THR A 634 5.88 18.51 -17.79
CA THR A 634 4.98 17.37 -18.01
C THR A 634 4.66 16.62 -16.71
N GLY A 635 4.71 17.30 -15.56
CA GLY A 635 4.27 16.76 -14.25
C GLY A 635 4.92 17.42 -13.04
N TRP A 636 6.20 17.80 -13.16
CA TRP A 636 6.91 18.56 -12.12
C TRP A 636 6.28 19.95 -11.91
N TYR A 637 6.34 20.48 -10.70
CA TYR A 637 5.85 21.82 -10.40
C TYR A 637 6.79 22.61 -9.48
N VAL A 638 6.65 23.94 -9.50
CA VAL A 638 7.36 24.82 -8.57
C VAL A 638 6.60 24.88 -7.25
N THR A 639 7.32 24.63 -6.15
CA THR A 639 6.80 24.54 -4.79
C THR A 639 7.73 25.25 -3.81
N ASP A 640 7.29 25.52 -2.57
CA ASP A 640 8.17 25.85 -1.43
C ASP A 640 8.59 24.61 -0.61
N GLY A 641 8.25 23.42 -1.14
CA GLY A 641 8.79 22.11 -0.74
C GLY A 641 8.14 21.48 0.49
N ILE A 642 7.25 22.22 1.14
CA ILE A 642 6.65 21.88 2.43
C ILE A 642 5.13 21.72 2.36
N LEU A 643 4.57 20.78 3.13
CA LEU A 643 3.13 20.50 3.17
C LEU A 643 2.56 20.57 4.60
N ASP A 644 1.33 21.07 4.73
CA ASP A 644 0.65 21.27 6.03
C ASP A 644 0.26 19.93 6.67
N ASN A 645 0.85 19.64 7.84
CA ASN A 645 0.51 18.49 8.67
C ASN A 645 -0.86 18.61 9.38
N GLY A 646 -1.46 17.47 9.73
CA GLY A 646 -2.76 17.35 10.41
C GLY A 646 -2.72 16.48 11.68
N TYR A 647 -1.81 16.76 12.62
CA TYR A 647 -1.63 15.88 13.79
C TYR A 647 -2.81 15.90 14.78
N GLY A 648 -3.27 14.69 15.11
CA GLY A 648 -4.27 14.43 16.14
C GLY A 648 -3.80 13.38 17.15
N VAL A 649 -4.32 13.44 18.38
CA VAL A 649 -4.11 12.40 19.40
C VAL A 649 -5.42 12.01 20.08
N THR A 650 -5.86 10.78 19.88
CA THR A 650 -7.02 10.21 20.58
C THR A 650 -6.59 9.43 21.82
N VAL A 651 -7.08 9.88 22.97
CA VAL A 651 -6.69 9.36 24.29
C VAL A 651 -7.81 8.55 24.92
N ILE A 652 -7.69 7.22 24.79
CA ILE A 652 -8.55 6.26 25.46
C ILE A 652 -8.02 5.86 26.84
N ASP A 653 -8.93 5.54 27.75
CA ASP A 653 -8.67 4.88 29.02
C ASP A 653 -9.46 3.59 29.00
N THR A 654 -8.78 2.45 29.01
CA THR A 654 -9.34 1.13 28.72
C THR A 654 -8.93 0.11 29.78
N LYS A 655 -9.65 -1.01 29.88
CA LYS A 655 -9.28 -2.15 30.73
C LYS A 655 -9.49 -3.46 29.98
N GLY A 656 -8.44 -4.27 29.87
CA GLY A 656 -8.58 -5.66 29.45
C GLY A 656 -9.56 -6.41 30.36
N VAL A 657 -10.40 -7.25 29.76
CA VAL A 657 -11.29 -8.15 30.51
C VAL A 657 -10.43 -9.27 31.11
N ASP A 658 -10.76 -9.77 32.30
CA ASP A 658 -9.97 -10.83 32.96
C ASP A 658 -10.35 -12.23 32.41
N THR A 659 -10.36 -12.36 31.09
CA THR A 659 -10.56 -13.57 30.26
C THR A 659 -9.67 -13.43 29.03
N ALA A 660 -9.06 -14.54 28.57
CA ALA A 660 -8.17 -14.59 27.41
C ALA A 660 -6.87 -13.74 27.49
N ARG A 661 -5.79 -14.39 27.93
CA ARG A 661 -4.48 -14.28 27.25
C ARG A 661 -4.11 -15.71 26.87
N TYR A 662 -3.71 -15.91 25.62
CA TYR A 662 -3.69 -17.20 24.91
C TYR A 662 -3.06 -18.40 25.65
N PRO A 663 -3.46 -19.64 25.30
CA PRO A 663 -4.45 -20.04 24.28
C PRO A 663 -5.81 -20.49 24.87
N GLU A 664 -6.78 -20.75 23.99
CA GLU A 664 -8.15 -21.24 24.28
C GLU A 664 -8.97 -20.40 25.29
N ALA A 665 -9.81 -19.50 24.78
CA ALA A 665 -10.92 -18.91 25.54
C ALA A 665 -12.15 -18.72 24.64
N PRO A 666 -13.38 -18.92 25.14
CA PRO A 666 -14.58 -18.76 24.32
C PRO A 666 -15.08 -17.31 24.31
N THR A 667 -15.15 -16.74 23.09
CA THR A 667 -15.87 -15.51 22.69
C THR A 667 -15.48 -14.19 23.35
N ASN A 668 -15.10 -13.22 22.50
CA ASN A 668 -14.94 -11.78 22.74
C ASN A 668 -13.76 -11.35 23.62
N ASN A 669 -12.67 -10.92 22.98
CA ASN A 669 -11.50 -10.34 23.67
C ASN A 669 -11.69 -8.86 24.11
N ALA A 670 -12.73 -8.21 23.61
CA ALA A 670 -12.97 -6.77 23.68
C ALA A 670 -12.66 -6.08 25.01
N MET A 671 -11.70 -5.15 24.99
CA MET A 671 -11.31 -4.34 26.14
C MET A 671 -12.44 -3.37 26.53
N THR A 672 -12.70 -3.16 27.82
CA THR A 672 -13.71 -2.19 28.26
C THR A 672 -13.22 -0.75 28.14
N LEU A 673 -13.80 0.05 27.24
CA LEU A 673 -13.56 1.49 27.21
C LEU A 673 -14.13 2.15 28.48
N HIS A 674 -13.36 3.01 29.14
CA HIS A 674 -13.84 3.81 30.27
C HIS A 674 -14.07 5.28 29.92
N SER A 675 -13.24 5.86 29.05
CA SER A 675 -13.39 7.23 28.54
C SER A 675 -12.50 7.42 27.30
N ILE A 676 -12.95 8.24 26.36
CA ILE A 676 -12.21 8.70 25.18
C ILE A 676 -12.20 10.24 25.16
N HIS A 677 -11.12 10.84 24.67
CA HIS A 677 -11.00 12.27 24.42
C HIS A 677 -10.03 12.49 23.24
N SER A 678 -10.45 13.18 22.18
CA SER A 678 -9.55 13.54 21.06
C SER A 678 -8.87 14.89 21.34
N MET A 679 -7.64 15.05 20.84
CA MET A 679 -6.82 16.25 20.90
C MET A 679 -6.41 16.63 19.49
N PHE A 680 -6.85 17.79 19.00
CA PHE A 680 -6.27 18.41 17.81
C PHE A 680 -4.99 19.17 18.20
N ALA A 681 -3.98 19.13 17.35
CA ALA A 681 -2.86 20.06 17.39
C ALA A 681 -3.29 21.47 16.91
N ASP A 682 -2.43 22.46 17.13
CA ASP A 682 -2.52 23.76 16.45
C ASP A 682 -1.93 23.62 15.02
N PRO A 683 -2.70 23.87 13.94
CA PRO A 683 -2.33 23.49 12.58
C PRO A 683 -1.21 24.34 11.96
N VAL A 684 -0.56 25.22 12.73
CA VAL A 684 0.57 26.07 12.27
C VAL A 684 1.89 25.68 12.93
N ASN A 685 1.87 24.80 13.93
CA ASN A 685 3.05 24.38 14.71
C ASN A 685 2.93 22.95 15.28
N GLN A 686 1.91 22.22 14.87
CA GLN A 686 1.57 20.84 15.29
C GLN A 686 1.62 20.57 16.81
N MET A 687 1.58 21.60 17.65
CA MET A 687 1.58 21.49 19.11
C MET A 687 0.17 21.18 19.64
N GLY A 688 0.02 20.13 20.45
CA GLY A 688 -1.24 19.80 21.13
C GLY A 688 -1.05 19.58 22.63
N THR A 689 -1.96 20.04 23.49
CA THR A 689 -1.94 19.72 24.94
C THR A 689 -3.30 19.31 25.52
N MET A 690 -3.31 18.23 26.31
CA MET A 690 -4.51 17.72 27.00
C MET A 690 -4.20 17.36 28.46
N THR A 691 -5.13 17.65 29.39
CA THR A 691 -5.05 17.12 30.76
C THR A 691 -5.71 15.74 30.86
N VAL A 692 -4.91 14.70 31.08
CA VAL A 692 -5.39 13.33 31.27
C VAL A 692 -5.59 12.99 32.75
N SER A 693 -6.74 12.38 33.06
CA SER A 693 -7.12 11.93 34.42
C SER A 693 -6.14 10.91 35.00
N ALA A 694 -6.11 10.69 36.32
CA ALA A 694 -5.22 9.68 36.92
C ALA A 694 -5.72 8.23 36.67
N THR A 695 -4.85 7.32 36.23
CA THR A 695 -5.12 5.87 36.19
C THR A 695 -5.46 5.36 37.60
N PRO A 696 -6.65 4.77 37.84
CA PRO A 696 -7.01 4.34 39.20
C PRO A 696 -6.12 3.20 39.73
N ILE A 697 -5.56 3.39 40.91
CA ILE A 697 -4.62 2.44 41.54
C ILE A 697 -5.24 1.03 41.66
N LYS A 698 -4.53 0.01 41.13
CA LYS A 698 -4.95 -1.41 41.11
C LYS A 698 -6.27 -1.71 40.37
N SER A 699 -6.63 -0.90 39.37
CA SER A 699 -7.82 -1.15 38.53
C SER A 699 -7.58 -2.11 37.36
N GLY A 700 -6.32 -2.33 36.96
CA GLY A 700 -5.99 -3.00 35.70
C GLY A 700 -6.21 -2.12 34.45
N ARG A 701 -6.52 -0.83 34.63
CA ARG A 701 -6.70 0.12 33.53
C ARG A 701 -5.35 0.60 32.97
N VAL A 702 -5.33 0.79 31.67
CA VAL A 702 -4.24 1.35 30.87
C VAL A 702 -4.82 2.52 30.08
N LYS A 703 -4.02 3.57 29.87
CA LYS A 703 -4.33 4.62 28.90
C LYS A 703 -3.57 4.34 27.61
N VAL A 704 -4.16 4.73 26.50
CA VAL A 704 -3.51 4.70 25.20
C VAL A 704 -3.65 6.09 24.60
N ALA A 705 -2.56 6.62 24.07
CA ALA A 705 -2.58 7.72 23.12
C ALA A 705 -2.40 7.10 21.73
N ILE A 706 -3.40 7.27 20.88
CA ILE A 706 -3.33 6.95 19.45
C ILE A 706 -2.93 8.25 18.78
N VAL A 707 -1.80 8.28 18.07
CA VAL A 707 -1.34 9.43 17.29
C VAL A 707 -1.52 9.12 15.81
N ALA A 708 -2.02 10.10 15.06
CA ALA A 708 -2.17 10.03 13.61
C ALA A 708 -1.99 11.42 12.98
N ASN A 709 -1.60 11.43 11.71
CA ASN A 709 -1.56 12.61 10.86
C ASN A 709 -2.68 12.48 9.80
N HIS A 710 -3.53 13.50 9.65
CA HIS A 710 -4.71 13.48 8.77
C HIS A 710 -4.49 14.33 7.49
N ALA A 711 -3.24 14.71 7.20
CA ALA A 711 -2.92 15.42 5.97
C ALA A 711 -3.13 14.53 4.73
N ASN A 712 -3.56 15.12 3.61
CA ASN A 712 -3.75 14.38 2.36
C ASN A 712 -2.50 14.50 1.46
N HIS A 713 -1.41 13.83 1.86
CA HIS A 713 -0.17 13.73 1.10
C HIS A 713 0.63 12.48 1.51
N ILE A 714 1.44 11.91 0.61
CA ILE A 714 2.22 10.69 0.91
C ILE A 714 3.41 10.92 1.86
N LEU A 715 3.84 12.18 2.03
CA LEU A 715 5.07 12.53 2.76
C LEU A 715 4.99 12.20 4.26
N PRO A 716 5.97 11.47 4.84
CA PRO A 716 6.04 11.23 6.28
C PRO A 716 6.41 12.49 7.08
N SER A 717 6.21 12.42 8.40
CA SER A 717 6.60 13.47 9.35
C SER A 717 6.92 12.87 10.73
N ALA A 718 7.82 13.52 11.48
CA ALA A 718 8.16 13.15 12.84
C ALA A 718 7.32 13.91 13.89
N TYR A 719 7.31 13.38 15.11
CA TYR A 719 6.75 14.05 16.29
C TYR A 719 7.36 13.54 17.61
N GLU A 720 7.32 14.39 18.64
CA GLU A 720 7.61 14.03 20.03
C GLU A 720 6.32 13.95 20.86
N LEU A 721 6.03 12.78 21.46
CA LEU A 721 4.91 12.58 22.38
C LEU A 721 5.39 12.52 23.85
N TYR A 722 4.80 13.35 24.71
CA TYR A 722 5.13 13.44 26.12
C TYR A 722 3.93 13.27 27.05
N VAL A 723 4.16 12.68 28.23
CA VAL A 723 3.21 12.72 29.36
C VAL A 723 3.94 13.19 30.62
N VAL A 724 3.52 14.33 31.19
CA VAL A 724 4.21 15.05 32.29
C VAL A 724 3.29 15.42 33.46
N TYR A 725 3.84 15.92 34.58
CA TYR A 725 3.20 15.89 35.91
C TYR A 725 3.01 17.24 36.62
#